data_AF-A0A2R4CA80-F1
#
_entry.id   AF-A0A2R4CA80-F1
#
_cell.length_a   1.000
_cell.length_b   1.000
_cell.length_c   1.000
_cell.angle_alpha   90.00
_cell.angle_beta   90.00
_cell.angle_gamma   90.00
#
_symmetry.space_group_name_H-M   'P 1'
#
loop_
_entity.id
_entity.type
_entity.pdbx_description
1 polymer ?
#
loop_
_entity_poly.entity_id
_entity_poly.type
_entity_poly.pdbx_seq_one_letter_code
_entity_poly.pdbx_strand_id
1 'polypeptide(L)'
;MSRARIATVALAGLLLALQLLAIVRAPQAWQPGAVTVRLAAGTELTLGRAELAAVGAQARHLRLARDAAGRWSVRMLPDVRPPVLDDVRMGSVTVAGLRTIQVGAAVWRVTQADAHALAFSDGVRHWRYDGATLYRDGAALPACADAPLARRAVALWNRSVPRALTVPRPLQFGGNLYCDNRLGLAAIATGAATLARVANGLRLNAPADGSAAVLADGADLRTQALPLAGARDLKVGATRYRLSLAGDVLTLVPHHRVAQFSVPEANLPAQVSWRWQARTPWQGSALAWAGALAATAALLVPWLLAARLPARGNILRPGRQAPHAALHWLAAALLLTAGMAALVLQRQGQAPALLCSWLLGAAALGAWLVACGRLGLAGHAALLLCASGLLAQLDMGLGAPDSGWLRYFHKTAALLAVGSAAALLWRLWCLPCLQCPHGRVLAQRHVEHLLAALAAGALALLAAQVLWGDETGVFDLQPVELAKLVLAGLTAHCLALRLGWSADGATRPGLGARWLHLLAPALLFLSLLALALVQVDDYSPLILLLLWAGAMALAYALAAGRRWSAALLASVALAGSAAVPALHAAGAERLPASFYGDRFQVWLAPGLHPHTGQQLLQGGSAIVQGGWLGTDGMLGLRTLGTGAGAVLALPAVQDDFAPALFLHRHGLLGGLLLWCAQAAVLAGLVGAAMAAARSATTARGFRPAWRARLRAFLLCGGAAFLAGHLLLSWGTNLAIVPVMGQPMSFLSAGGSHLLFFLLPLLGIHAAPPSKQE
;
A
#
# COMPACT_ATOMS: atom_id res chain seq x y z
N MET A 1 -29.61 -4.73 23.71
CA MET A 1 -28.55 -4.05 22.91
C MET A 1 -28.81 -2.54 22.93
N SER A 2 -27.78 -1.68 22.86
CA SER A 2 -28.01 -0.22 22.77
C SER A 2 -28.60 0.16 21.40
N ARG A 3 -29.38 1.25 21.32
CA ARG A 3 -29.98 1.75 20.06
C ARG A 3 -28.92 1.96 18.97
N ALA A 4 -27.76 2.53 19.34
CA ALA A 4 -26.63 2.74 18.42
C ALA A 4 -26.07 1.43 17.84
N ARG A 5 -25.97 0.37 18.65
CA ARG A 5 -25.49 -0.94 18.19
C ARG A 5 -26.49 -1.61 17.25
N ILE A 6 -27.79 -1.47 17.51
CA ILE A 6 -28.86 -1.96 16.61
C ILE A 6 -28.79 -1.24 15.27
N ALA A 7 -28.71 0.10 15.28
CA ALA A 7 -28.56 0.88 14.05
C ALA A 7 -27.30 0.50 13.26
N THR A 8 -26.18 0.29 13.95
CA THR A 8 -24.92 -0.14 13.32
C THR A 8 -25.04 -1.53 12.69
N VAL A 9 -25.67 -2.49 13.38
CA VAL A 9 -25.91 -3.83 12.84
C VAL A 9 -26.81 -3.76 11.60
N ALA A 10 -27.88 -2.95 11.65
CA ALA A 10 -28.80 -2.78 10.52
C ALA A 10 -28.11 -2.15 9.31
N LEU A 11 -27.35 -1.05 9.51
CA LEU A 11 -26.65 -0.35 8.43
C LEU A 11 -25.49 -1.18 7.86
N ALA A 12 -24.69 -1.83 8.71
CA ALA A 12 -23.63 -2.73 8.24
C ALA A 12 -24.21 -3.94 7.50
N GLY A 13 -25.33 -4.50 7.99
CA GLY A 13 -26.08 -5.56 7.32
C GLY A 13 -26.60 -5.12 5.94
N LEU A 14 -27.15 -3.90 5.83
CA LEU A 14 -27.56 -3.32 4.56
C LEU A 14 -26.37 -3.17 3.60
N LEU A 15 -25.24 -2.66 4.05
CA LEU A 15 -24.03 -2.52 3.22
C LEU A 15 -23.51 -3.89 2.75
N LEU A 16 -23.52 -4.91 3.60
CA LEU A 16 -23.17 -6.28 3.23
C LEU A 16 -24.17 -6.88 2.24
N ALA A 17 -25.47 -6.57 2.38
CA ALA A 17 -26.49 -6.98 1.42
C ALA A 17 -26.32 -6.28 0.07
N LEU A 18 -25.94 -4.99 0.05
CA LEU A 18 -25.58 -4.29 -1.18
C LEU A 18 -24.35 -4.90 -1.85
N GLN A 19 -23.36 -5.37 -1.08
CA GLN A 19 -22.23 -6.13 -1.64
C GLN A 19 -22.70 -7.41 -2.33
N LEU A 20 -23.59 -8.19 -1.72
CA LEU A 20 -24.16 -9.38 -2.37
C LEU A 20 -24.98 -9.02 -3.60
N LEU A 21 -25.77 -7.94 -3.54
CA LEU A 21 -26.53 -7.43 -4.68
C LEU A 21 -25.60 -7.06 -5.84
N ALA A 22 -24.47 -6.41 -5.56
CA ALA A 22 -23.45 -6.09 -6.56
C ALA A 22 -22.91 -7.37 -7.25
N ILE A 23 -22.62 -8.41 -6.47
CA ILE A 23 -22.15 -9.71 -6.99
C ILE A 23 -23.21 -10.37 -7.89
N VAL A 24 -24.47 -10.34 -7.48
CA VAL A 24 -25.58 -10.94 -8.23
C VAL A 24 -25.89 -10.17 -9.50
N ARG A 25 -25.81 -8.82 -9.46
CA ARG A 25 -26.05 -7.96 -10.62
C ARG A 25 -24.84 -7.84 -11.54
N ALA A 26 -23.68 -8.34 -11.13
CA ALA A 26 -22.47 -8.28 -11.94
C ALA A 26 -22.73 -8.96 -13.28
N PRO A 27 -22.57 -8.26 -14.42
CA PRO A 27 -22.77 -8.87 -15.71
C PRO A 27 -21.78 -10.02 -15.88
N GLN A 28 -22.19 -11.00 -16.69
CA GLN A 28 -21.29 -12.06 -17.08
C GLN A 28 -20.10 -11.43 -17.79
N ALA A 29 -18.90 -11.68 -17.26
CA ALA A 29 -17.66 -11.24 -17.88
C ALA A 29 -16.95 -12.47 -18.43
N TRP A 30 -16.44 -12.34 -19.63
CA TRP A 30 -15.71 -13.36 -20.34
C TRP A 30 -14.24 -12.96 -20.43
N GLN A 31 -13.36 -13.95 -20.33
CA GLN A 31 -11.93 -13.78 -20.55
C GLN A 31 -11.41 -14.98 -21.34
N PRO A 32 -10.32 -14.87 -22.10
CA PRO A 32 -9.69 -16.04 -22.68
C PRO A 32 -9.15 -16.92 -21.55
N GLY A 33 -9.62 -18.16 -21.46
CA GLY A 33 -9.03 -19.20 -20.62
C GLY A 33 -7.83 -19.88 -21.29
N ALA A 34 -7.71 -19.78 -22.61
CA ALA A 34 -6.51 -20.11 -23.38
C ALA A 34 -6.50 -19.32 -24.70
N VAL A 35 -5.33 -18.88 -25.13
CA VAL A 35 -5.07 -18.30 -26.44
C VAL A 35 -4.22 -19.29 -27.22
N THR A 36 -4.70 -19.75 -28.36
CA THR A 36 -4.02 -20.73 -29.21
C THR A 36 -3.54 -20.03 -30.47
N VAL A 37 -2.26 -20.18 -30.79
CA VAL A 37 -1.65 -19.63 -32.00
C VAL A 37 -1.16 -20.79 -32.85
N ARG A 38 -1.62 -20.88 -34.09
CA ARG A 38 -1.20 -21.88 -35.07
C ARG A 38 -0.34 -21.24 -36.15
N LEU A 39 0.92 -21.64 -36.28
CA LEU A 39 1.83 -21.13 -37.30
C LEU A 39 2.44 -22.28 -38.12
N ALA A 40 2.32 -22.16 -39.45
CA ALA A 40 3.06 -23.00 -40.38
C ALA A 40 4.56 -22.71 -40.30
N ALA A 41 5.40 -23.68 -40.69
CA ALA A 41 6.84 -23.48 -40.76
C ALA A 41 7.17 -22.35 -41.76
N GLY A 42 8.12 -21.47 -41.40
CA GLY A 42 8.52 -20.31 -42.19
C GLY A 42 7.59 -19.09 -42.06
N THR A 43 6.58 -19.11 -41.19
CA THR A 43 5.62 -18.00 -41.03
C THR A 43 5.86 -17.20 -39.75
N GLU A 44 5.44 -15.94 -39.77
CA GLU A 44 5.48 -15.03 -38.62
C GLU A 44 4.13 -14.35 -38.41
N LEU A 45 3.84 -13.98 -37.17
CA LEU A 45 2.61 -13.30 -36.78
C LEU A 45 2.90 -12.25 -35.72
N THR A 46 2.37 -11.04 -35.95
CA THR A 46 2.44 -9.97 -34.96
C THR A 46 1.23 -10.04 -34.04
N LEU A 47 1.47 -10.02 -32.74
CA LEU A 47 0.44 -10.04 -31.70
C LEU A 47 0.54 -8.79 -30.83
N GLY A 48 -0.60 -8.30 -30.35
CA GLY A 48 -0.66 -7.22 -29.38
C GLY A 48 -1.83 -7.39 -28.42
N ARG A 49 -2.33 -6.25 -27.93
CA ARG A 49 -3.40 -6.17 -26.93
C ARG A 49 -4.66 -6.93 -27.33
N ALA A 50 -5.07 -6.82 -28.60
CA ALA A 50 -6.32 -7.41 -29.08
C ALA A 50 -6.24 -8.93 -29.16
N GLU A 51 -5.16 -9.49 -29.71
CA GLU A 51 -5.01 -10.93 -29.94
C GLU A 51 -4.63 -11.70 -28.67
N LEU A 52 -3.96 -11.04 -27.72
CA LEU A 52 -3.52 -11.66 -26.47
C LEU A 52 -4.47 -11.39 -25.30
N ALA A 53 -5.42 -10.46 -25.42
CA ALA A 53 -6.15 -9.89 -24.28
C ALA A 53 -5.20 -9.33 -23.19
N ALA A 54 -4.03 -8.85 -23.60
CA ALA A 54 -2.95 -8.43 -22.71
C ALA A 54 -3.18 -7.02 -22.18
N VAL A 55 -3.40 -6.90 -20.88
CA VAL A 55 -3.67 -5.62 -20.19
C VAL A 55 -2.40 -4.76 -20.21
N GLY A 56 -2.52 -3.52 -20.69
CA GLY A 56 -1.39 -2.60 -20.79
C GLY A 56 -0.38 -2.94 -21.89
N ALA A 57 -0.69 -3.89 -22.78
CA ALA A 57 0.07 -4.08 -24.02
C ALA A 57 -0.32 -3.03 -25.07
N GLN A 58 0.61 -2.72 -25.97
CA GLN A 58 0.35 -1.93 -27.17
C GLN A 58 -0.49 -2.70 -28.18
N ALA A 59 -1.06 -1.99 -29.17
CA ALA A 59 -1.82 -2.60 -30.27
C ALA A 59 -1.00 -3.63 -31.06
N ARG A 60 0.31 -3.38 -31.22
CA ARG A 60 1.29 -4.33 -31.72
C ARG A 60 2.39 -4.40 -30.66
N HIS A 61 2.69 -5.58 -30.14
CA HIS A 61 3.59 -5.71 -28.98
C HIS A 61 4.75 -6.66 -29.22
N LEU A 62 4.48 -7.84 -29.77
CA LEU A 62 5.51 -8.83 -30.06
C LEU A 62 5.25 -9.50 -31.40
N ARG A 63 6.29 -10.14 -31.93
CA ARG A 63 6.20 -10.98 -33.11
C ARG A 63 6.57 -12.42 -32.73
N LEU A 64 5.69 -13.36 -33.05
CA LEU A 64 5.98 -14.78 -33.00
C LEU A 64 6.43 -15.24 -34.39
N ALA A 65 7.43 -16.10 -34.44
CA ALA A 65 7.88 -16.71 -35.68
C ALA A 65 8.14 -18.19 -35.47
N ARG A 66 7.82 -18.98 -36.50
CA ARG A 66 8.18 -20.39 -36.59
C ARG A 66 9.07 -20.57 -37.81
N ASP A 67 10.33 -20.95 -37.60
CA ASP A 67 11.28 -21.08 -38.71
C ASP A 67 10.97 -22.29 -39.61
N ALA A 68 11.71 -22.44 -40.71
CA ALA A 68 11.53 -23.56 -41.65
C ALA A 68 11.81 -24.93 -41.01
N ALA A 69 12.62 -24.98 -39.94
CA ALA A 69 12.87 -26.17 -39.15
C ALA A 69 11.79 -26.42 -38.08
N GLY A 70 10.74 -25.59 -38.03
CA GLY A 70 9.63 -25.71 -37.10
C GLY A 70 9.90 -25.15 -35.70
N ARG A 71 11.02 -24.47 -35.47
CA ARG A 71 11.39 -23.90 -34.17
C ARG A 71 10.67 -22.58 -33.92
N TRP A 72 10.15 -22.44 -32.71
CA TRP A 72 9.41 -21.27 -32.27
C TRP A 72 10.34 -20.21 -31.67
N SER A 73 10.11 -18.95 -32.03
CA SER A 73 10.78 -17.80 -31.46
C SER A 73 9.82 -16.63 -31.23
N VAL A 74 10.18 -15.77 -30.29
CA VAL A 74 9.49 -14.52 -30.01
C VAL A 74 10.48 -13.37 -30.15
N ARG A 75 10.01 -12.25 -30.70
CA ARG A 75 10.77 -11.01 -30.86
C ARG A 75 9.94 -9.82 -30.36
N MET A 76 10.60 -8.86 -29.71
CA MET A 76 9.97 -7.59 -29.33
C MET A 76 9.85 -6.67 -30.56
N LEU A 77 8.82 -5.83 -30.59
CA LEU A 77 8.75 -4.73 -31.56
C LEU A 77 9.42 -3.45 -31.02
N PRO A 78 9.84 -2.52 -31.89
CA PRO A 78 10.33 -1.20 -31.45
C PRO A 78 9.27 -0.46 -30.61
N ASP A 79 9.71 0.36 -29.66
CA ASP A 79 8.88 1.28 -28.86
C ASP A 79 7.81 0.63 -27.96
N VAL A 80 7.91 -0.68 -27.71
CA VAL A 80 6.99 -1.41 -26.82
C VAL A 80 7.64 -1.71 -25.48
N ARG A 81 6.82 -1.82 -24.42
CA ARG A 81 7.37 -2.20 -23.12
C ARG A 81 7.92 -3.63 -23.21
N PRO A 82 9.16 -3.89 -22.75
CA PRO A 82 9.77 -5.19 -22.95
C PRO A 82 8.97 -6.35 -22.36
N PRO A 83 8.65 -7.39 -23.16
CA PRO A 83 8.14 -8.65 -22.63
C PRO A 83 9.17 -9.32 -21.72
N VAL A 84 8.71 -10.21 -20.86
CA VAL A 84 9.58 -11.07 -20.05
C VAL A 84 9.27 -12.52 -20.39
N LEU A 85 10.26 -13.27 -20.86
CA LEU A 85 10.17 -14.71 -21.09
C LEU A 85 10.88 -15.42 -19.93
N ASP A 86 10.13 -16.20 -19.16
CA ASP A 86 10.53 -16.70 -17.84
C ASP A 86 11.06 -15.56 -16.94
N ASP A 87 12.38 -15.50 -16.71
CA ASP A 87 13.07 -14.45 -15.95
C ASP A 87 13.96 -13.54 -16.83
N VAL A 88 13.85 -13.68 -18.15
CA VAL A 88 14.61 -12.93 -19.13
C VAL A 88 13.75 -11.82 -19.71
N ARG A 89 14.06 -10.57 -19.33
CA ARG A 89 13.46 -9.39 -19.96
C ARG A 89 14.06 -9.26 -21.37
N MET A 90 13.23 -9.23 -22.40
CA MET A 90 13.70 -9.00 -23.76
C MET A 90 14.34 -7.61 -23.86
N GLY A 91 15.31 -7.41 -24.76
CA GLY A 91 16.12 -6.19 -24.73
C GLY A 91 17.17 -6.17 -23.61
N SER A 92 17.44 -7.32 -22.97
CA SER A 92 18.54 -7.47 -22.02
C SER A 92 19.34 -8.74 -22.24
N VAL A 93 20.61 -8.70 -21.86
CA VAL A 93 21.52 -9.85 -21.93
C VAL A 93 22.37 -9.93 -20.65
N THR A 94 22.68 -11.16 -20.24
CA THR A 94 23.67 -11.39 -19.17
C THR A 94 25.06 -11.04 -19.69
N VAL A 95 25.84 -10.34 -18.88
CA VAL A 95 27.14 -9.85 -19.33
C VAL A 95 28.23 -10.92 -19.30
N ALA A 96 28.07 -11.95 -18.46
CA ALA A 96 28.96 -13.09 -18.42
C ALA A 96 29.10 -13.74 -19.81
N GLY A 97 30.32 -13.79 -20.33
CA GLY A 97 30.64 -14.35 -21.66
C GLY A 97 30.60 -13.37 -22.83
N LEU A 98 30.19 -12.11 -22.65
CA LEU A 98 30.25 -11.09 -23.71
C LEU A 98 31.71 -10.78 -24.08
N ARG A 99 31.96 -10.56 -25.37
CA ARG A 99 33.25 -10.14 -25.92
C ARG A 99 33.24 -8.67 -26.34
N THR A 100 32.11 -8.16 -26.80
CA THR A 100 31.95 -6.76 -27.17
C THR A 100 30.62 -6.18 -26.71
N ILE A 101 30.65 -4.89 -26.36
CA ILE A 101 29.47 -4.07 -26.06
C ILE A 101 29.54 -2.85 -26.96
N GLN A 102 28.42 -2.48 -27.57
CA GLN A 102 28.33 -1.27 -28.38
C GLN A 102 27.08 -0.49 -28.02
N VAL A 103 27.23 0.83 -27.87
CA VAL A 103 26.12 1.77 -27.64
C VAL A 103 26.27 2.93 -28.62
N GLY A 104 25.39 2.98 -29.62
CA GLY A 104 25.53 3.86 -30.77
C GLY A 104 26.84 3.59 -31.53
N ALA A 105 27.67 4.62 -31.69
CA ALA A 105 28.98 4.51 -32.34
C ALA A 105 30.10 4.05 -31.40
N ALA A 106 29.88 4.04 -30.08
CA ALA A 106 30.90 3.68 -29.11
C ALA A 106 30.97 2.16 -28.93
N VAL A 107 32.15 1.59 -29.12
CA VAL A 107 32.41 0.14 -29.05
C VAL A 107 33.43 -0.13 -27.95
N TRP A 108 33.14 -1.10 -27.09
CA TRP A 108 34.05 -1.58 -26.06
C TRP A 108 34.33 -3.07 -26.24
N ARG A 109 35.60 -3.43 -26.11
CA ARG A 109 36.04 -4.82 -25.98
C ARG A 109 35.96 -5.22 -24.52
N VAL A 110 35.23 -6.29 -24.24
CA VAL A 110 35.14 -6.90 -22.91
C VAL A 110 36.41 -7.72 -22.69
N THR A 111 37.11 -7.42 -21.59
CA THR A 111 38.37 -8.09 -21.21
C THR A 111 38.14 -9.14 -20.13
N GLN A 112 37.18 -8.89 -19.23
CA GLN A 112 36.72 -9.85 -18.23
C GLN A 112 35.24 -9.61 -17.96
N ALA A 113 34.45 -10.68 -17.92
CA ALA A 113 33.05 -10.62 -17.54
C ALA A 113 32.65 -11.87 -16.77
N ASP A 114 32.21 -11.67 -15.53
CA ASP A 114 31.65 -12.72 -14.70
C ASP A 114 30.28 -12.27 -14.13
N ALA A 115 29.70 -13.04 -13.22
CA ALA A 115 28.43 -12.70 -12.58
C ALA A 115 28.52 -11.43 -11.71
N HIS A 116 29.69 -10.85 -11.55
CA HIS A 116 30.01 -9.96 -10.45
C HIS A 116 30.65 -8.65 -10.86
N ALA A 117 31.48 -8.67 -11.88
CA ALA A 117 32.17 -7.53 -12.43
C ALA A 117 32.26 -7.64 -13.95
N LEU A 118 32.36 -6.48 -14.57
CA LEU A 118 32.62 -6.31 -15.99
C LEU A 118 33.83 -5.39 -16.15
N ALA A 119 34.87 -5.86 -16.81
CA ALA A 119 36.00 -5.05 -17.26
C ALA A 119 35.99 -4.92 -18.79
N PHE A 120 36.09 -3.70 -19.30
CA PHE A 120 35.92 -3.39 -20.72
C PHE A 120 36.77 -2.18 -21.11
N SER A 121 37.14 -2.07 -22.39
CA SER A 121 38.03 -1.01 -22.89
C SER A 121 37.61 -0.53 -24.27
N ASP A 122 37.78 0.77 -24.52
CA ASP A 122 37.64 1.40 -25.84
C ASP A 122 38.98 1.46 -26.61
N GLY A 123 40.02 0.79 -26.11
CA GLY A 123 41.38 0.81 -26.66
C GLY A 123 42.26 1.94 -26.10
N VAL A 124 41.67 2.97 -25.49
CA VAL A 124 42.41 4.09 -24.86
C VAL A 124 42.31 4.01 -23.34
N ARG A 125 41.12 3.67 -22.82
CA ARG A 125 40.80 3.65 -21.39
C ARG A 125 40.34 2.26 -20.97
N HIS A 126 40.64 1.89 -19.75
CA HIS A 126 40.18 0.66 -19.13
C HIS A 126 39.10 0.97 -18.09
N TRP A 127 37.97 0.32 -18.22
CA TRP A 127 36.83 0.47 -17.34
C TRP A 127 36.60 -0.82 -16.58
N ARG A 128 36.21 -0.72 -15.31
CA ARG A 128 35.73 -1.84 -14.51
C ARG A 128 34.48 -1.43 -13.76
N TYR A 129 33.47 -2.29 -13.74
CA TYR A 129 32.22 -2.05 -13.02
C TYR A 129 31.87 -3.29 -12.19
N ASP A 130 31.60 -3.12 -10.89
CA ASP A 130 31.37 -4.22 -9.93
C ASP A 130 29.89 -4.39 -9.51
N GLY A 131 28.98 -3.72 -10.21
CA GLY A 131 27.55 -3.66 -9.88
C GLY A 131 27.15 -2.50 -8.97
N ALA A 132 28.11 -1.69 -8.50
CA ALA A 132 27.88 -0.58 -7.60
C ALA A 132 28.75 0.66 -7.90
N THR A 133 29.98 0.46 -8.37
CA THR A 133 30.97 1.50 -8.61
C THR A 133 31.62 1.32 -9.98
N LEU A 134 31.74 2.42 -10.74
CA LEU A 134 32.55 2.47 -11.95
C LEU A 134 33.98 2.93 -11.64
N TYR A 135 34.94 2.16 -12.12
CA TYR A 135 36.37 2.45 -12.05
C TYR A 135 36.89 2.74 -13.45
N ARG A 136 37.80 3.72 -13.54
CA ARG A 136 38.55 4.05 -14.75
C ARG A 136 40.04 3.96 -14.44
N ASP A 137 40.74 3.13 -15.20
CA ASP A 137 42.18 2.91 -15.06
C ASP A 137 42.59 2.58 -13.61
N GLY A 138 41.77 1.75 -12.95
CA GLY A 138 41.96 1.31 -11.56
C GLY A 138 41.39 2.24 -10.47
N ALA A 139 41.11 3.50 -10.79
CA ALA A 139 40.58 4.48 -9.84
C ALA A 139 39.04 4.56 -9.86
N ALA A 140 38.40 4.60 -8.69
CA ALA A 140 36.95 4.81 -8.59
C ALA A 140 36.58 6.25 -9.00
N LEU A 141 35.59 6.41 -9.87
CA LEU A 141 35.16 7.75 -10.32
C LEU A 141 34.38 8.49 -9.22
N PRO A 142 34.49 9.83 -9.14
CA PRO A 142 33.75 10.66 -8.19
C PRO A 142 32.24 10.63 -8.45
N ALA A 143 31.46 10.95 -7.42
CA ALA A 143 30.02 11.12 -7.57
C ALA A 143 29.70 12.23 -8.60
N CYS A 144 28.61 12.07 -9.34
CA CYS A 144 28.17 13.07 -10.31
C CYS A 144 27.92 14.42 -9.63
N ALA A 145 28.20 15.53 -10.33
CA ALA A 145 28.10 16.88 -9.74
C ALA A 145 26.67 17.20 -9.25
N ASP A 146 25.67 16.72 -9.99
CA ASP A 146 24.23 16.80 -9.71
C ASP A 146 23.73 15.80 -8.65
N ALA A 147 24.60 14.93 -8.12
CA ALA A 147 24.17 13.91 -7.17
C ALA A 147 23.83 14.53 -5.79
N PRO A 148 22.64 14.27 -5.22
CA PRO A 148 22.29 14.71 -3.87
C PRO A 148 23.20 14.06 -2.82
N LEU A 149 23.31 14.68 -1.64
CA LEU A 149 24.18 14.24 -0.54
C LEU A 149 24.04 12.76 -0.20
N ALA A 150 22.81 12.24 -0.17
CA ALA A 150 22.54 10.82 0.07
C ALA A 150 23.24 9.91 -0.96
N ARG A 151 23.20 10.26 -2.25
CA ARG A 151 23.87 9.48 -3.31
C ARG A 151 25.39 9.56 -3.20
N ARG A 152 25.93 10.72 -2.78
CA ARG A 152 27.37 10.87 -2.50
C ARG A 152 27.81 10.00 -1.32
N ALA A 153 27.00 9.94 -0.26
CA ALA A 153 27.25 9.06 0.88
C ALA A 153 27.22 7.58 0.49
N VAL A 154 26.25 7.14 -0.32
CA VAL A 154 26.21 5.77 -0.85
C VAL A 154 27.43 5.46 -1.72
N ALA A 155 27.88 6.40 -2.55
CA ALA A 155 29.10 6.23 -3.34
C ALA A 155 30.34 6.04 -2.45
N LEU A 156 30.44 6.78 -1.34
CA LEU A 156 31.52 6.64 -0.37
C LEU A 156 31.44 5.30 0.38
N TRP A 157 30.24 4.91 0.79
CA TRP A 157 29.95 3.61 1.42
C TRP A 157 30.39 2.45 0.52
N ASN A 158 29.94 2.44 -0.73
CA ASN A 158 30.24 1.37 -1.70
C ASN A 158 31.75 1.18 -1.95
N ARG A 159 32.57 2.22 -1.74
CA ARG A 159 34.03 2.13 -1.84
C ARG A 159 34.69 1.55 -0.60
N SER A 160 34.03 1.67 0.54
CA SER A 160 34.60 1.37 1.86
C SER A 160 34.18 0.01 2.40
N VAL A 161 33.11 -0.59 1.85
CA VAL A 161 32.54 -1.84 2.36
C VAL A 161 32.81 -3.04 1.47
N PRO A 162 32.84 -4.26 2.03
CA PRO A 162 32.84 -5.49 1.25
C PRO A 162 31.64 -5.57 0.31
N ARG A 163 31.83 -6.24 -0.83
CA ARG A 163 30.84 -6.32 -1.90
C ARG A 163 29.44 -6.77 -1.45
N ALA A 164 29.36 -7.69 -0.50
CA ALA A 164 28.09 -8.18 0.05
C ALA A 164 27.23 -7.08 0.69
N LEU A 165 27.84 -5.97 1.12
CA LEU A 165 27.20 -4.82 1.76
C LEU A 165 27.06 -3.60 0.83
N THR A 166 27.53 -3.71 -0.42
CA THR A 166 27.41 -2.62 -1.40
C THR A 166 25.95 -2.46 -1.85
N VAL A 167 25.52 -1.21 -2.00
CA VAL A 167 24.21 -0.86 -2.54
C VAL A 167 24.29 -0.87 -4.08
N PRO A 168 23.45 -1.66 -4.79
CA PRO A 168 23.46 -1.72 -6.25
C PRO A 168 23.23 -0.33 -6.86
N ARG A 169 24.02 0.05 -7.86
CA ARG A 169 23.82 1.30 -8.59
C ARG A 169 23.99 1.08 -10.08
N PRO A 170 22.91 1.16 -10.88
CA PRO A 170 23.00 0.91 -12.31
C PRO A 170 23.92 1.93 -12.98
N LEU A 171 24.83 1.44 -13.81
CA LEU A 171 25.66 2.24 -14.70
C LEU A 171 24.82 2.65 -15.92
N GLN A 172 24.71 3.96 -16.16
CA GLN A 172 23.99 4.53 -17.31
C GLN A 172 24.98 4.96 -18.39
N PHE A 173 24.68 4.61 -19.64
CA PHE A 173 25.44 5.06 -20.82
C PHE A 173 24.73 6.27 -21.45
N GLY A 174 25.48 7.28 -21.86
CA GLY A 174 24.95 8.50 -22.48
C GLY A 174 25.22 9.79 -21.69
N GLY A 175 24.96 10.93 -22.32
CA GLY A 175 25.21 12.26 -21.79
C GLY A 175 26.67 12.70 -21.92
N ASN A 176 27.05 13.83 -21.33
CA ASN A 176 28.38 14.43 -21.52
C ASN A 176 29.37 14.17 -20.36
N LEU A 177 28.95 13.43 -19.33
CA LEU A 177 29.70 13.35 -18.06
C LEU A 177 30.12 11.91 -17.74
N TYR A 178 31.37 11.75 -17.31
CA TYR A 178 31.88 10.53 -16.69
C TYR A 178 31.87 10.70 -15.17
N CYS A 179 31.09 9.90 -14.47
CA CYS A 179 31.02 9.90 -13.00
C CYS A 179 30.66 8.50 -12.46
N ASP A 180 30.54 8.38 -11.15
CA ASP A 180 30.43 7.11 -10.42
C ASP A 180 29.48 6.04 -11.00
N ASN A 181 28.38 6.45 -11.64
CA ASN A 181 27.43 5.57 -12.30
C ASN A 181 26.98 6.07 -13.68
N ARG A 182 27.73 6.98 -14.32
CA ARG A 182 27.44 7.43 -15.70
C ARG A 182 28.70 7.36 -16.56
N LEU A 183 28.56 6.79 -17.75
CA LEU A 183 29.57 6.77 -18.79
C LEU A 183 29.09 7.67 -19.93
N GLY A 184 29.73 8.84 -20.06
CA GLY A 184 29.32 9.88 -21.01
C GLY A 184 29.57 9.48 -22.47
N LEU A 185 28.56 9.68 -23.31
CA LEU A 185 28.59 9.54 -24.77
C LEU A 185 27.87 10.76 -25.36
N ALA A 186 28.63 11.73 -25.90
CA ALA A 186 28.11 13.07 -26.19
C ALA A 186 26.96 13.11 -27.21
N ALA A 187 26.91 12.15 -28.14
CA ALA A 187 25.87 12.07 -29.17
C ALA A 187 24.59 11.33 -28.73
N ILE A 188 24.53 10.85 -27.47
CA ILE A 188 23.49 9.93 -27.01
C ILE A 188 22.89 10.43 -25.69
N ALA A 189 21.56 10.38 -25.57
CA ALA A 189 20.87 10.76 -24.33
C ALA A 189 21.27 9.85 -23.14
N THR A 190 21.33 10.42 -21.95
CA THR A 190 21.65 9.67 -20.72
C THR A 190 20.66 8.53 -20.50
N GLY A 191 21.18 7.33 -20.24
CA GLY A 191 20.37 6.13 -20.00
C GLY A 191 20.01 5.34 -21.25
N ALA A 192 20.57 5.66 -22.42
CA ALA A 192 20.34 4.92 -23.65
C ALA A 192 20.76 3.45 -23.61
N ALA A 193 21.64 3.07 -22.68
CA ALA A 193 21.82 1.71 -22.21
C ALA A 193 22.04 1.72 -20.69
N THR A 194 21.73 0.61 -20.02
CA THR A 194 21.97 0.48 -18.58
C THR A 194 22.59 -0.87 -18.24
N LEU A 195 23.61 -0.85 -17.37
CA LEU A 195 24.25 -2.04 -16.85
C LEU A 195 23.96 -2.14 -15.34
N ALA A 196 23.19 -3.15 -14.94
CA ALA A 196 22.66 -3.26 -13.58
C ALA A 196 22.98 -4.62 -12.96
N ARG A 197 23.18 -4.63 -11.64
CA ARG A 197 23.26 -5.85 -10.84
C ARG A 197 21.86 -6.36 -10.54
N VAL A 198 21.55 -7.56 -11.02
CA VAL A 198 20.33 -8.32 -10.74
C VAL A 198 20.67 -9.55 -9.89
N ALA A 199 19.66 -10.25 -9.36
CA ALA A 199 19.84 -11.38 -8.44
C ALA A 199 20.84 -12.44 -8.95
N ASN A 200 20.88 -12.68 -10.27
CA ASN A 200 21.69 -13.71 -10.91
C ASN A 200 22.90 -13.14 -11.69
N GLY A 201 23.31 -11.90 -11.43
CA GLY A 201 24.55 -11.32 -11.98
C GLY A 201 24.39 -9.93 -12.60
N LEU A 202 25.31 -9.54 -13.50
CA LEU A 202 25.22 -8.28 -14.24
C LEU A 202 24.42 -8.45 -15.53
N ARG A 203 23.51 -7.51 -15.81
CA ARG A 203 22.76 -7.45 -17.08
C ARG A 203 22.90 -6.11 -17.76
N LEU A 204 23.16 -6.15 -19.05
CA LEU A 204 23.08 -5.02 -19.96
C LEU A 204 21.65 -4.94 -20.51
N ASN A 205 21.02 -3.77 -20.43
CA ASN A 205 19.66 -3.52 -20.90
C ASN A 205 19.65 -2.37 -21.90
N ALA A 206 18.89 -2.55 -22.98
CA ALA A 206 18.48 -1.51 -23.91
C ALA A 206 17.07 -1.01 -23.52
N PRO A 207 16.88 0.29 -23.21
CA PRO A 207 15.55 0.87 -23.05
C PRO A 207 14.76 0.73 -24.35
N ALA A 208 13.45 0.52 -24.24
CA ALA A 208 12.59 0.33 -25.41
C ALA A 208 12.44 1.58 -26.28
N ASP A 209 12.54 2.75 -25.66
CA ASP A 209 12.40 4.11 -26.21
C ASP A 209 13.74 4.77 -26.53
N GLY A 210 14.87 4.06 -26.36
CA GLY A 210 16.18 4.62 -26.63
C GLY A 210 16.44 4.77 -28.13
N SER A 211 16.98 5.92 -28.53
CA SER A 211 17.31 6.20 -29.93
C SER A 211 18.61 5.55 -30.42
N ALA A 212 19.53 5.20 -29.52
CA ALA A 212 20.81 4.56 -29.87
C ALA A 212 20.68 3.04 -29.87
N ALA A 213 21.24 2.38 -30.89
CA ALA A 213 21.36 0.92 -30.95
C ALA A 213 22.28 0.41 -29.82
N VAL A 214 21.90 -0.70 -29.20
CA VAL A 214 22.69 -1.34 -28.13
C VAL A 214 22.99 -2.76 -28.59
N LEU A 215 24.24 -3.02 -28.98
CA LEU A 215 24.68 -4.32 -29.47
C LEU A 215 25.50 -5.05 -28.41
N ALA A 216 25.27 -6.35 -28.28
CA ALA A 216 26.10 -7.26 -27.52
C ALA A 216 26.62 -8.34 -28.48
N ASP A 217 27.95 -8.47 -28.59
CA ASP A 217 28.60 -9.35 -29.58
C ASP A 217 28.10 -9.14 -31.02
N GLY A 218 27.79 -7.88 -31.37
CA GLY A 218 27.28 -7.48 -32.67
C GLY A 218 25.78 -7.68 -32.88
N ALA A 219 25.06 -8.32 -31.95
CA ALA A 219 23.60 -8.50 -32.02
C ALA A 219 22.87 -7.36 -31.29
N ASP A 220 21.89 -6.73 -31.96
CA ASP A 220 21.07 -5.69 -31.33
C ASP A 220 20.09 -6.30 -30.34
N LEU A 221 20.20 -5.86 -29.07
CA LEU A 221 19.35 -6.35 -27.99
C LEU A 221 17.86 -6.09 -28.25
N ARG A 222 17.50 -5.01 -28.95
CA ARG A 222 16.09 -4.69 -29.23
C ARG A 222 15.47 -5.59 -30.29
N THR A 223 16.28 -6.12 -31.20
CA THR A 223 15.80 -6.99 -32.30
C THR A 223 16.01 -8.47 -32.01
N GLN A 224 16.52 -8.80 -30.81
CA GLN A 224 16.78 -10.17 -30.39
C GLN A 224 15.52 -11.04 -30.48
N ALA A 225 15.65 -12.16 -31.18
CA ALA A 225 14.68 -13.25 -31.16
C ALA A 225 15.10 -14.27 -30.08
N LEU A 226 14.19 -14.58 -29.16
CA LEU A 226 14.40 -15.60 -28.14
C LEU A 226 13.65 -16.88 -28.52
N PRO A 227 14.28 -18.07 -28.37
CA PRO A 227 13.59 -19.33 -28.59
C PRO A 227 12.51 -19.54 -27.53
N LEU A 228 11.37 -20.08 -27.94
CA LEU A 228 10.29 -20.48 -27.01
C LEU A 228 10.43 -21.93 -26.53
N ALA A 229 11.36 -22.70 -27.10
CA ALA A 229 11.62 -24.07 -26.69
C ALA A 229 12.09 -24.10 -25.23
N GLY A 230 11.35 -24.83 -24.37
CA GLY A 230 11.64 -24.93 -22.94
C GLY A 230 11.13 -23.78 -22.08
N ALA A 231 10.62 -22.69 -22.68
CA ALA A 231 10.06 -21.57 -21.95
C ALA A 231 8.72 -21.94 -21.31
N ARG A 232 8.48 -21.49 -20.08
CA ARG A 232 7.28 -21.83 -19.30
C ARG A 232 6.33 -20.66 -19.15
N ASP A 233 6.86 -19.44 -19.04
CA ASP A 233 6.07 -18.25 -18.80
C ASP A 233 6.44 -17.11 -19.76
N LEU A 234 5.42 -16.35 -20.16
CA LEU A 234 5.57 -15.12 -20.93
C LEU A 234 4.76 -14.01 -20.27
N LYS A 235 5.38 -12.88 -20.02
CA LYS A 235 4.71 -11.66 -19.55
C LYS A 235 4.66 -10.63 -20.67
N VAL A 236 3.45 -10.18 -20.98
CA VAL A 236 3.16 -9.15 -22.00
C VAL A 236 2.34 -8.05 -21.33
N GLY A 237 2.86 -6.83 -21.30
CA GLY A 237 2.27 -5.76 -20.50
C GLY A 237 2.16 -6.16 -19.01
N ALA A 238 0.95 -6.21 -18.48
CA ALA A 238 0.64 -6.66 -17.13
C ALA A 238 0.17 -8.12 -17.04
N THR A 239 -0.09 -8.77 -18.18
CA THR A 239 -0.63 -10.13 -18.26
C THR A 239 0.50 -11.16 -18.25
N ARG A 240 0.33 -12.23 -17.48
CA ARG A 240 1.24 -13.40 -17.49
C ARG A 240 0.54 -14.61 -18.08
N TYR A 241 1.24 -15.30 -18.96
CA TYR A 241 0.81 -16.50 -19.67
C TYR A 241 1.72 -17.65 -19.30
N ARG A 242 1.13 -18.83 -19.08
CA ARG A 242 1.85 -20.08 -19.11
C ARG A 242 1.89 -20.59 -20.55
N LEU A 243 3.05 -21.02 -21.01
CA LEU A 243 3.29 -21.49 -22.37
C LEU A 243 3.21 -23.02 -22.43
N SER A 244 2.65 -23.53 -23.51
CA SER A 244 2.72 -24.93 -23.90
C SER A 244 2.89 -25.01 -25.41
N LEU A 245 3.92 -25.72 -25.87
CA LEU A 245 4.21 -25.92 -27.29
C LEU A 245 3.88 -27.35 -27.69
N ALA A 246 3.12 -27.51 -28.77
CA ALA A 246 2.80 -28.79 -29.38
C ALA A 246 2.84 -28.65 -30.92
N GLY A 247 4.00 -28.94 -31.52
CA GLY A 247 4.19 -28.89 -32.97
C GLY A 247 4.00 -27.49 -33.57
N ASP A 248 2.98 -27.32 -34.40
CA ASP A 248 2.56 -26.07 -35.04
C ASP A 248 1.64 -25.21 -34.15
N VAL A 249 1.38 -25.65 -32.92
CA VAL A 249 0.48 -24.97 -31.98
C VAL A 249 1.25 -24.45 -30.76
N LEU A 250 1.10 -23.16 -30.48
CA LEU A 250 1.47 -22.52 -29.22
C LEU A 250 0.20 -22.20 -28.43
N THR A 251 0.09 -22.73 -27.21
CA THR A 251 -0.98 -22.39 -26.27
C THR A 251 -0.44 -21.48 -25.17
N LEU A 252 -1.09 -20.33 -25.01
CA LEU A 252 -0.86 -19.35 -23.95
C LEU A 252 -2.04 -19.38 -22.98
N VAL A 253 -1.82 -19.84 -21.75
CA VAL A 253 -2.86 -19.86 -20.70
C VAL A 253 -2.66 -18.65 -19.79
N PRO A 254 -3.50 -17.62 -19.89
CA PRO A 254 -3.36 -16.44 -19.03
C PRO A 254 -3.75 -16.79 -17.59
N HIS A 255 -2.94 -16.39 -16.62
CA HIS A 255 -3.17 -16.69 -15.20
C HIS A 255 -3.07 -15.46 -14.29
N HIS A 256 -2.74 -14.28 -14.83
CA HIS A 256 -2.66 -13.04 -14.06
C HIS A 256 -3.04 -11.84 -14.92
N ARG A 257 -3.96 -10.99 -14.43
CA ARG A 257 -4.46 -9.75 -15.06
C ARG A 257 -4.83 -9.91 -16.54
N VAL A 258 -6.06 -10.32 -16.80
CA VAL A 258 -6.57 -10.59 -18.15
C VAL A 258 -7.66 -9.58 -18.47
N ALA A 259 -7.72 -9.09 -19.71
CA ALA A 259 -8.81 -8.23 -20.14
C ALA A 259 -10.16 -8.97 -20.07
N GLN A 260 -11.20 -8.25 -19.70
CA GLN A 260 -12.57 -8.76 -19.57
C GLN A 260 -13.46 -8.21 -20.67
N PHE A 261 -14.35 -9.07 -21.16
CA PHE A 261 -15.26 -8.81 -22.27
C PHE A 261 -16.70 -9.09 -21.84
N SER A 262 -17.66 -8.31 -22.35
CA SER A 262 -19.08 -8.52 -22.09
C SER A 262 -19.67 -9.71 -22.87
N VAL A 263 -19.07 -10.05 -24.01
CA VAL A 263 -19.46 -11.14 -24.89
C VAL A 263 -18.25 -12.02 -25.22
N PRO A 264 -18.44 -13.34 -25.43
CA PRO A 264 -17.37 -14.26 -25.81
C PRO A 264 -17.08 -14.19 -27.32
N GLU A 265 -16.87 -12.99 -27.84
CA GLU A 265 -16.58 -12.73 -29.25
C GLU A 265 -15.39 -11.79 -29.39
N ALA A 266 -14.49 -12.08 -30.33
CA ALA A 266 -13.34 -11.27 -30.64
C ALA A 266 -13.02 -11.39 -32.13
N ASN A 267 -12.70 -10.27 -32.78
CA ASN A 267 -12.18 -10.28 -34.14
C ASN A 267 -10.69 -10.63 -34.09
N LEU A 268 -10.35 -11.87 -34.43
CA LEU A 268 -9.01 -12.43 -34.34
C LEU A 268 -8.50 -12.86 -35.73
N PRO A 269 -7.19 -12.77 -35.99
CA PRO A 269 -6.59 -13.39 -37.17
C PRO A 269 -6.88 -14.90 -37.22
N ALA A 270 -6.95 -15.49 -38.42
CA ALA A 270 -7.26 -16.92 -38.59
C ALA A 270 -6.28 -17.87 -37.85
N GLN A 271 -5.06 -17.39 -37.59
CA GLN A 271 -4.03 -18.12 -36.85
C GLN A 271 -4.24 -18.13 -35.33
N VAL A 272 -5.13 -17.27 -34.80
CA VAL A 272 -5.36 -17.08 -33.37
C VAL A 272 -6.78 -17.48 -33.00
N SER A 273 -6.91 -18.35 -32.00
CA SER A 273 -8.22 -18.71 -31.46
C SER A 273 -8.23 -18.65 -29.93
N TRP A 274 -9.35 -18.22 -29.38
CA TRP A 274 -9.54 -18.15 -27.94
C TRP A 274 -10.48 -19.26 -27.48
N ARG A 275 -10.13 -19.89 -26.36
CA ARG A 275 -11.10 -20.65 -25.57
C ARG A 275 -11.63 -19.73 -24.48
N TRP A 276 -12.87 -19.30 -24.62
CA TRP A 276 -13.52 -18.42 -23.66
C TRP A 276 -13.77 -19.13 -22.32
N GLN A 277 -13.63 -18.37 -21.25
CA GLN A 277 -13.99 -18.77 -19.89
C GLN A 277 -14.83 -17.66 -19.27
N ALA A 278 -16.00 -18.04 -18.75
CA ALA A 278 -16.81 -17.13 -17.96
C ALA A 278 -16.16 -16.90 -16.59
N ARG A 279 -16.12 -15.64 -16.15
CA ARG A 279 -15.79 -15.27 -14.77
C ARG A 279 -16.89 -15.80 -13.86
N THR A 280 -16.53 -16.69 -12.94
CA THR A 280 -17.47 -17.18 -11.93
C THR A 280 -17.12 -16.59 -10.57
N PRO A 281 -18.07 -16.00 -9.84
CA PRO A 281 -17.80 -15.45 -8.50
C PRO A 281 -17.64 -16.54 -7.43
N TRP A 282 -17.93 -17.80 -7.77
CA TRP A 282 -18.01 -18.95 -6.85
C TRP A 282 -16.76 -19.85 -6.87
N GLN A 283 -16.01 -19.88 -7.98
CA GLN A 283 -14.84 -20.75 -8.09
C GLN A 283 -13.70 -20.21 -7.23
N GLY A 284 -13.16 -21.08 -6.38
CA GLY A 284 -12.04 -20.79 -5.48
C GLY A 284 -11.53 -22.07 -4.83
N SER A 285 -10.44 -21.97 -4.08
CA SER A 285 -9.87 -23.15 -3.40
C SER A 285 -10.81 -23.66 -2.30
N ALA A 286 -10.86 -24.99 -2.13
CA ALA A 286 -11.60 -25.62 -1.03
C ALA A 286 -11.11 -25.13 0.34
N LEU A 287 -9.80 -24.86 0.45
CA LEU A 287 -9.18 -24.30 1.65
C LEU A 287 -9.74 -22.92 2.01
N ALA A 288 -9.91 -22.03 1.01
CA ALA A 288 -10.49 -20.70 1.24
C ALA A 288 -11.94 -20.79 1.72
N TRP A 289 -12.74 -21.68 1.12
CA TRP A 289 -14.11 -21.94 1.53
C TRP A 289 -14.20 -22.48 2.96
N ALA A 290 -13.43 -23.52 3.27
CA ALA A 290 -13.40 -24.12 4.60
C ALA A 290 -13.01 -23.09 5.66
N GLY A 291 -11.97 -22.29 5.41
CA GLY A 291 -11.53 -21.24 6.32
C GLY A 291 -12.59 -20.16 6.55
N ALA A 292 -13.19 -19.63 5.48
CA ALA A 292 -14.21 -18.58 5.56
C ALA A 292 -15.49 -19.07 6.30
N LEU A 293 -15.94 -20.28 6.00
CA LEU A 293 -17.11 -20.89 6.65
C LEU A 293 -16.84 -21.18 8.13
N ALA A 294 -15.67 -21.75 8.46
CA ALA A 294 -15.29 -22.06 9.84
C ALA A 294 -15.20 -20.77 10.69
N ALA A 295 -14.57 -19.71 10.19
CA ALA A 295 -14.48 -18.43 10.88
C ALA A 295 -15.87 -17.81 11.10
N THR A 296 -16.75 -17.87 10.10
CA THR A 296 -18.12 -17.34 10.19
C THR A 296 -18.96 -18.13 11.20
N ALA A 297 -18.92 -19.47 11.13
CA ALA A 297 -19.64 -20.34 12.05
C ALA A 297 -19.18 -20.14 13.50
N ALA A 298 -17.87 -20.01 13.73
CA ALA A 298 -17.31 -19.78 15.07
C ALA A 298 -17.75 -18.45 15.70
N LEU A 299 -18.14 -17.45 14.90
CA LEU A 299 -18.69 -16.18 15.39
C LEU A 299 -20.21 -16.21 15.57
N LEU A 300 -20.94 -16.88 14.66
CA LEU A 300 -22.40 -16.96 14.68
C LEU A 300 -22.92 -17.86 15.80
N VAL A 301 -22.30 -19.01 16.03
CA VAL A 301 -22.77 -19.99 17.03
C VAL A 301 -22.82 -19.40 18.44
N PRO A 302 -21.76 -18.75 18.97
CA PRO A 302 -21.82 -18.13 20.29
C PRO A 302 -22.87 -17.02 20.39
N TRP A 303 -23.08 -16.26 19.31
CA TRP A 303 -24.07 -15.18 19.25
C TRP A 303 -25.50 -15.71 19.30
N LEU A 304 -25.82 -16.76 18.51
CA LEU A 304 -27.12 -17.42 18.51
C LEU A 304 -27.41 -18.11 19.84
N LEU A 305 -26.42 -18.78 20.44
CA LEU A 305 -26.55 -19.41 21.76
C LEU A 305 -26.79 -18.37 22.86
N ALA A 306 -26.11 -17.22 22.81
CA ALA A 306 -26.33 -16.12 23.75
C ALA A 306 -27.72 -15.47 23.60
N ALA A 307 -28.30 -15.48 22.40
CA ALA A 307 -29.65 -14.94 22.16
C ALA A 307 -30.78 -15.85 22.68
N ARG A 308 -30.54 -17.16 22.81
CA ARG A 308 -31.55 -18.16 23.22
C ARG A 308 -31.61 -18.42 24.73
N LEU A 309 -30.57 -18.07 25.49
CA LEU A 309 -30.56 -18.27 26.94
C LEU A 309 -31.16 -17.04 27.64
N PRO A 310 -32.35 -17.14 28.27
CA PRO A 310 -32.88 -16.04 29.05
C PRO A 310 -31.91 -15.73 30.19
N ALA A 311 -31.59 -14.45 30.38
CA ALA A 311 -30.77 -13.95 31.47
C ALA A 311 -31.51 -14.10 32.81
N ARG A 312 -31.76 -15.33 33.26
CA ARG A 312 -32.20 -15.59 34.64
C ARG A 312 -30.97 -15.41 35.52
N GLY A 313 -30.84 -14.19 36.01
CA GLY A 313 -29.85 -13.80 37.02
C GLY A 313 -30.07 -14.62 38.28
N ASN A 314 -29.31 -15.71 38.43
CA ASN A 314 -29.19 -16.38 39.70
C ASN A 314 -27.93 -15.85 40.37
N ILE A 315 -28.12 -15.02 41.39
CA ILE A 315 -27.09 -14.27 42.14
C ILE A 315 -26.06 -15.22 42.80
N LEU A 316 -26.38 -16.52 42.91
CA LEU A 316 -25.62 -17.50 43.69
C LEU A 316 -24.68 -18.42 42.88
N ARG A 317 -24.48 -18.23 41.57
CA ARG A 317 -23.51 -19.05 40.79
C ARG A 317 -22.56 -18.20 39.92
N PRO A 318 -21.40 -17.77 40.45
CA PRO A 318 -20.40 -17.00 39.69
C PRO A 318 -19.52 -17.92 38.80
N GLY A 319 -20.11 -18.79 37.99
CA GLY A 319 -19.39 -19.93 37.39
C GLY A 319 -19.51 -20.20 35.88
N ARG A 320 -20.29 -19.44 35.10
CA ARG A 320 -20.56 -19.77 33.68
C ARG A 320 -20.01 -18.78 32.64
N GLN A 321 -18.92 -18.06 32.93
CA GLN A 321 -18.26 -17.19 31.94
C GLN A 321 -17.15 -17.88 31.12
N ALA A 322 -16.58 -19.00 31.60
CA ALA A 322 -15.48 -19.71 30.95
C ALA A 322 -15.76 -20.22 29.52
N PRO A 323 -16.92 -20.85 29.18
CA PRO A 323 -17.11 -21.42 27.84
C PRO A 323 -17.20 -20.35 26.74
N HIS A 324 -17.63 -19.12 27.06
CA HIS A 324 -17.71 -18.03 26.09
C HIS A 324 -16.35 -17.45 25.73
N ALA A 325 -15.39 -17.43 26.67
CA ALA A 325 -14.04 -16.92 26.39
C ALA A 325 -13.28 -17.84 25.44
N ALA A 326 -13.33 -19.16 25.66
CA ALA A 326 -12.70 -20.16 24.80
C ALA A 326 -13.24 -20.11 23.36
N LEU A 327 -14.56 -19.94 23.19
CA LEU A 327 -15.18 -19.78 21.87
C LEU A 327 -14.72 -18.51 21.16
N HIS A 328 -14.56 -17.38 21.87
CA HIS A 328 -14.03 -16.15 21.28
C HIS A 328 -12.55 -16.28 20.88
N TRP A 329 -11.73 -16.99 21.65
CA TRP A 329 -10.34 -17.30 21.28
C TRP A 329 -10.29 -18.15 20.01
N LEU A 330 -11.09 -19.21 19.95
CA LEU A 330 -11.18 -20.08 18.77
C LEU A 330 -11.65 -19.29 17.54
N ALA A 331 -12.71 -18.48 17.68
CA ALA A 331 -13.22 -17.66 16.59
C ALA A 331 -12.17 -16.66 16.08
N ALA A 332 -11.44 -16.01 16.98
CA ALA A 332 -10.37 -15.09 16.61
C ALA A 332 -9.20 -15.82 15.93
N ALA A 333 -8.78 -16.98 16.44
CA ALA A 333 -7.73 -17.79 15.84
C ALA A 333 -8.12 -18.27 14.42
N LEU A 334 -9.33 -18.78 14.25
CA LEU A 334 -9.85 -19.23 12.95
C LEU A 334 -9.94 -18.07 11.94
N LEU A 335 -10.44 -16.90 12.38
CA LEU A 335 -10.50 -15.70 11.54
C LEU A 335 -9.09 -15.23 11.12
N LEU A 336 -8.13 -15.26 12.04
CA LEU A 336 -6.73 -14.93 11.75
C LEU A 336 -6.13 -15.89 10.72
N THR A 337 -6.27 -17.19 10.93
CA THR A 337 -5.72 -18.21 10.02
C THR A 337 -6.38 -18.17 8.65
N ALA A 338 -7.69 -17.93 8.58
CA ALA A 338 -8.42 -17.83 7.32
C ALA A 338 -8.03 -16.57 6.53
N GLY A 339 -7.86 -15.44 7.21
CA GLY A 339 -7.34 -14.21 6.60
C GLY A 339 -5.91 -14.38 6.06
N MET A 340 -5.01 -15.01 6.83
CA MET A 340 -3.64 -15.30 6.40
C MET A 340 -3.61 -16.26 5.20
N ALA A 341 -4.40 -17.33 5.23
CA ALA A 341 -4.51 -18.28 4.12
C ALA A 341 -5.01 -17.59 2.85
N ALA A 342 -6.01 -16.71 2.95
CA ALA A 342 -6.52 -15.94 1.82
C ALA A 342 -5.43 -15.04 1.19
N LEU A 343 -4.58 -14.39 2.00
CA LEU A 343 -3.45 -13.58 1.51
C LEU A 343 -2.39 -14.44 0.80
N VAL A 344 -2.04 -15.60 1.36
CA VAL A 344 -1.07 -16.52 0.76
C VAL A 344 -1.58 -17.04 -0.57
N LEU A 345 -2.83 -17.51 -0.63
CA LEU A 345 -3.47 -18.00 -1.85
C LEU A 345 -3.51 -16.91 -2.93
N GLN A 346 -3.87 -15.69 -2.55
CA GLN A 346 -3.86 -14.54 -3.47
C GLN A 346 -2.45 -14.25 -4.01
N ARG A 347 -1.41 -14.30 -3.17
CA ARG A 347 -0.01 -14.12 -3.60
C ARG A 347 0.47 -15.23 -4.53
N GLN A 348 -0.05 -16.44 -4.39
CA GLN A 348 0.23 -17.57 -5.27
C GLN A 348 -0.57 -17.54 -6.58
N GLY A 349 -1.37 -16.49 -6.83
CA GLY A 349 -2.21 -16.38 -8.03
C GLY A 349 -3.51 -17.20 -7.95
N GLN A 350 -3.82 -17.80 -6.81
CA GLN A 350 -5.06 -18.53 -6.55
C GLN A 350 -6.01 -17.67 -5.71
N ALA A 351 -6.48 -16.56 -6.27
CA ALA A 351 -7.36 -15.64 -5.53
C ALA A 351 -8.58 -16.37 -4.93
N PRO A 352 -8.97 -16.08 -3.69
CA PRO A 352 -10.17 -16.65 -3.10
C PRO A 352 -11.41 -16.34 -3.94
N ALA A 353 -12.44 -17.21 -3.86
CA ALA A 353 -13.74 -16.88 -4.43
C ALA A 353 -14.27 -15.55 -3.83
N LEU A 354 -15.08 -14.83 -4.60
CA LEU A 354 -15.59 -13.52 -4.22
C LEU A 354 -16.40 -13.60 -2.91
N LEU A 355 -17.22 -14.64 -2.78
CA LEU A 355 -17.99 -14.90 -1.57
C LEU A 355 -17.15 -15.33 -0.38
N CYS A 356 -16.02 -16.02 -0.57
CA CYS A 356 -15.11 -16.30 0.54
C CYS A 356 -14.58 -15.00 1.14
N SER A 357 -14.21 -14.04 0.28
CA SER A 357 -13.73 -12.73 0.74
C SER A 357 -14.84 -11.89 1.36
N TRP A 358 -16.05 -11.93 0.82
CA TRP A 358 -17.22 -11.32 1.45
C TRP A 358 -17.51 -11.91 2.84
N LEU A 359 -17.50 -13.25 2.99
CA LEU A 359 -17.68 -13.93 4.26
C LEU A 359 -16.60 -13.54 5.27
N LEU A 360 -15.33 -13.46 4.84
CA LEU A 360 -14.23 -13.01 5.69
C LEU A 360 -14.42 -11.56 6.16
N GLY A 361 -14.81 -10.66 5.26
CA GLY A 361 -15.12 -9.27 5.61
C GLY A 361 -16.30 -9.17 6.58
N ALA A 362 -17.38 -9.91 6.33
CA ALA A 362 -18.54 -9.97 7.21
C ALA A 362 -18.19 -10.54 8.60
N ALA A 363 -17.41 -11.62 8.65
CA ALA A 363 -16.90 -12.21 9.89
C ALA A 363 -16.02 -11.22 10.65
N ALA A 364 -15.15 -10.47 9.97
CA ALA A 364 -14.31 -9.46 10.59
C ALA A 364 -15.14 -8.34 11.25
N LEU A 365 -16.12 -7.78 10.53
CA LEU A 365 -17.05 -6.78 11.09
C LEU A 365 -17.89 -7.36 12.24
N GLY A 366 -18.35 -8.61 12.08
CA GLY A 366 -19.08 -9.36 13.10
C GLY A 366 -18.28 -9.58 14.38
N ALA A 367 -16.97 -9.83 14.29
CA ALA A 367 -16.10 -10.01 15.45
C ALA A 367 -16.08 -8.78 16.36
N TRP A 368 -16.07 -7.57 15.78
CA TRP A 368 -16.21 -6.33 16.56
C TRP A 368 -17.59 -6.21 17.20
N LEU A 369 -18.64 -6.55 16.47
CA LEU A 369 -20.02 -6.47 16.98
C LEU A 369 -20.31 -7.49 18.06
N VAL A 370 -19.78 -8.71 17.99
CA VAL A 370 -20.08 -9.80 18.94
C VAL A 370 -19.19 -9.72 20.18
N ALA A 371 -17.88 -9.55 19.98
CA ALA A 371 -16.89 -9.69 21.05
C ALA A 371 -16.48 -8.36 21.71
N CYS A 372 -16.93 -7.19 21.21
CA CYS A 372 -16.72 -5.92 21.90
C CYS A 372 -17.93 -5.60 22.81
N GLY A 373 -17.73 -5.73 24.13
CA GLY A 373 -18.77 -5.43 25.12
C GLY A 373 -19.36 -4.02 25.01
N ARG A 374 -18.56 -3.01 24.65
CA ARG A 374 -19.01 -1.64 24.34
C ARG A 374 -18.19 -1.04 23.20
N LEU A 375 -18.82 -0.81 22.05
CA LEU A 375 -18.27 -0.01 20.97
C LEU A 375 -18.58 1.47 21.25
N GLY A 376 -17.58 2.34 21.16
CA GLY A 376 -17.77 3.80 21.20
C GLY A 376 -18.26 4.35 19.86
N LEU A 377 -18.50 5.66 19.77
CA LEU A 377 -18.87 6.32 18.52
C LEU A 377 -17.88 6.00 17.39
N ALA A 378 -16.57 6.04 17.68
CA ALA A 378 -15.54 5.74 16.70
C ALA A 378 -15.58 4.30 16.20
N GLY A 379 -15.85 3.34 17.10
CA GLY A 379 -16.01 1.94 16.72
C GLY A 379 -17.20 1.73 15.78
N HIS A 380 -18.36 2.30 16.10
CA HIS A 380 -19.55 2.18 15.23
C HIS A 380 -19.32 2.82 13.86
N ALA A 381 -18.82 4.06 13.82
CA ALA A 381 -18.55 4.75 12.57
C ALA A 381 -17.48 4.05 11.72
N ALA A 382 -16.41 3.54 12.34
CA ALA A 382 -15.36 2.80 11.63
C ALA A 382 -15.86 1.50 11.01
N LEU A 383 -16.80 0.78 11.65
CA LEU A 383 -17.40 -0.42 11.06
C LEU A 383 -18.22 -0.10 9.82
N LEU A 384 -18.98 0.99 9.84
CA LEU A 384 -19.73 1.46 8.67
C LEU A 384 -18.77 1.87 7.56
N LEU A 385 -17.71 2.61 7.88
CA LEU A 385 -16.68 3.00 6.91
C LEU A 385 -15.97 1.78 6.30
N CYS A 386 -15.59 0.77 7.09
CA CYS A 386 -15.00 -0.47 6.58
C CYS A 386 -15.96 -1.20 5.62
N ALA A 387 -17.24 -1.28 5.96
CA ALA A 387 -18.25 -1.91 5.11
C ALA A 387 -18.47 -1.13 3.81
N SER A 388 -18.48 0.21 3.86
CA SER A 388 -18.56 1.09 2.69
C SER A 388 -17.30 0.98 1.81
N GLY A 389 -16.11 0.94 2.40
CA GLY A 389 -14.86 0.74 1.66
C GLY A 389 -14.80 -0.61 0.94
N LEU A 390 -15.22 -1.69 1.62
CA LEU A 390 -15.35 -3.01 0.98
C LEU A 390 -16.35 -2.98 -0.18
N LEU A 391 -17.49 -2.28 -0.04
CA LEU A 391 -18.46 -2.11 -1.11
C LEU A 391 -17.89 -1.33 -2.30
N ALA A 392 -17.20 -0.22 -2.05
CA ALA A 392 -16.59 0.59 -3.09
C ALA A 392 -15.49 -0.19 -3.86
N GLN A 393 -14.63 -0.92 -3.15
CA GLN A 393 -13.58 -1.74 -3.76
C GLN A 393 -14.15 -2.94 -4.54
N LEU A 394 -15.25 -3.52 -4.06
CA LEU A 394 -15.98 -4.57 -4.76
C LEU A 394 -16.61 -4.05 -6.05
N ASP A 395 -17.34 -2.93 -6.00
CA ASP A 395 -17.97 -2.31 -7.18
C ASP A 395 -16.91 -1.94 -8.23
N MET A 396 -15.82 -1.31 -7.80
CA MET A 396 -14.66 -1.02 -8.64
C MET A 396 -14.07 -2.28 -9.28
N GLY A 397 -13.89 -3.36 -8.51
CA GLY A 397 -13.32 -4.61 -9.01
C GLY A 397 -14.25 -5.37 -9.96
N LEU A 398 -15.56 -5.33 -9.74
CA LEU A 398 -16.56 -5.97 -10.61
C LEU A 398 -16.68 -5.25 -11.95
N GLY A 399 -16.61 -3.92 -11.93
CA GLY A 399 -16.73 -3.04 -13.09
C GLY A 399 -15.42 -2.74 -13.83
N ALA A 400 -14.31 -3.35 -13.41
CA ALA A 400 -13.00 -3.11 -14.01
C ALA A 400 -12.80 -3.83 -15.36
N PRO A 401 -12.00 -3.25 -16.28
CA PRO A 401 -11.72 -3.86 -17.58
C PRO A 401 -10.77 -5.07 -17.50
N ASP A 402 -10.19 -5.37 -16.33
CA ASP A 402 -9.32 -6.51 -16.13
C ASP A 402 -9.57 -7.28 -14.83
N SER A 403 -9.27 -8.58 -14.86
CA SER A 403 -9.46 -9.49 -13.72
C SER A 403 -8.62 -9.17 -12.49
N GLY A 404 -7.62 -8.30 -12.62
CA GLY A 404 -6.72 -7.94 -11.55
C GLY A 404 -7.33 -7.08 -10.46
N TRP A 405 -8.40 -6.32 -10.71
CA TRP A 405 -8.86 -5.29 -9.78
C TRP A 405 -9.53 -5.83 -8.53
N LEU A 406 -10.18 -6.99 -8.62
CA LEU A 406 -10.76 -7.69 -7.46
C LEU A 406 -9.72 -8.02 -6.38
N ARG A 407 -8.43 -8.03 -6.74
CA ARG A 407 -7.33 -8.19 -5.77
C ARG A 407 -7.41 -7.20 -4.61
N TYR A 408 -7.89 -5.99 -4.85
CA TYR A 408 -7.98 -4.96 -3.81
C TYR A 408 -9.03 -5.33 -2.78
N PHE A 409 -10.24 -5.71 -3.22
CA PHE A 409 -11.30 -6.22 -2.35
C PHE A 409 -10.84 -7.47 -1.57
N HIS A 410 -10.25 -8.47 -2.26
CA HIS A 410 -9.75 -9.69 -1.63
C HIS A 410 -8.69 -9.39 -0.55
N LYS A 411 -7.72 -8.53 -0.87
CA LYS A 411 -6.63 -8.15 0.04
C LYS A 411 -7.19 -7.39 1.24
N THR A 412 -8.06 -6.40 1.03
CA THR A 412 -8.67 -5.61 2.11
C THR A 412 -9.54 -6.48 3.03
N ALA A 413 -10.35 -7.38 2.49
CA ALA A 413 -11.17 -8.29 3.28
C ALA A 413 -10.31 -9.22 4.15
N ALA A 414 -9.25 -9.79 3.58
CA ALA A 414 -8.33 -10.66 4.30
C ALA A 414 -7.54 -9.90 5.38
N LEU A 415 -7.06 -8.68 5.09
CA LEU A 415 -6.37 -7.83 6.07
C LEU A 415 -7.31 -7.36 7.18
N LEU A 416 -8.57 -7.05 6.86
CA LEU A 416 -9.60 -6.73 7.84
C LEU A 416 -9.83 -7.90 8.80
N ALA A 417 -9.91 -9.14 8.27
CA ALA A 417 -10.00 -10.35 9.08
C ALA A 417 -8.78 -10.52 10.00
N VAL A 418 -7.56 -10.44 9.45
CA VAL A 418 -6.30 -10.56 10.22
C VAL A 418 -6.23 -9.52 11.33
N GLY A 419 -6.42 -8.23 11.02
CA GLY A 419 -6.30 -7.16 12.00
C GLY A 419 -7.42 -7.15 13.03
N SER A 420 -8.66 -7.50 12.65
CA SER A 420 -9.78 -7.63 13.59
C SER A 420 -9.58 -8.80 14.54
N ALA A 421 -9.09 -9.94 14.02
CA ALA A 421 -8.73 -11.09 14.83
C ALA A 421 -7.59 -10.77 15.81
N ALA A 422 -6.52 -10.11 15.34
CA ALA A 422 -5.41 -9.69 16.18
C ALA A 422 -5.85 -8.73 17.30
N ALA A 423 -6.70 -7.74 16.97
CA ALA A 423 -7.28 -6.83 17.96
C ALA A 423 -8.16 -7.58 18.98
N LEU A 424 -8.90 -8.60 18.53
CA LEU A 424 -9.71 -9.44 19.42
C LEU A 424 -8.84 -10.30 20.34
N LEU A 425 -7.84 -11.01 19.81
CA LEU A 425 -6.88 -11.80 20.60
C LEU A 425 -6.18 -10.94 21.65
N TRP A 426 -5.71 -9.75 21.26
CA TRP A 426 -5.12 -8.78 22.17
C TRP A 426 -6.07 -8.41 23.32
N ARG A 427 -7.35 -8.15 23.02
CA ARG A 427 -8.37 -7.81 24.02
C ARG A 427 -8.65 -8.98 24.95
N LEU A 428 -8.79 -10.19 24.41
CA LEU A 428 -9.00 -11.41 25.18
C LEU A 428 -7.81 -11.72 26.10
N TRP A 429 -6.60 -11.41 25.68
CA TRP A 429 -5.40 -11.50 26.51
C TRP A 429 -5.37 -10.44 27.62
N CYS A 430 -5.81 -9.22 27.32
CA CYS A 430 -5.85 -8.13 28.30
C CYS A 430 -6.99 -8.25 29.34
N LEU A 431 -8.13 -8.85 28.97
CA LEU A 431 -9.35 -8.94 29.79
C LEU A 431 -9.13 -9.62 31.17
N PRO A 432 -8.51 -10.80 31.27
CA PRO A 432 -8.19 -11.44 32.56
C PRO A 432 -7.27 -10.59 33.44
N CYS A 433 -6.30 -9.88 32.83
CA CYS A 433 -5.39 -8.98 33.55
C CYS A 433 -6.09 -7.75 34.13
N LEU A 434 -7.23 -7.34 33.54
CA LEU A 434 -8.02 -6.18 33.96
C LEU A 434 -9.16 -6.51 34.93
N GLN A 435 -9.52 -7.79 35.10
CA GLN A 435 -10.66 -8.24 35.91
C GLN A 435 -10.28 -8.96 37.22
N CYS A 436 -8.99 -9.23 37.46
CA CYS A 436 -8.55 -9.83 38.72
C CYS A 436 -8.66 -8.83 39.90
N PRO A 437 -9.38 -9.15 40.99
CA PRO A 437 -9.51 -8.29 42.18
C PRO A 437 -8.17 -8.04 42.90
N HIS A 438 -7.18 -8.92 42.68
CA HIS A 438 -5.82 -8.79 43.22
C HIS A 438 -4.79 -8.32 42.16
N GLY A 439 -5.28 -7.69 41.08
CA GLY A 439 -4.51 -6.75 40.28
C GLY A 439 -3.14 -7.22 39.76
N ARG A 440 -3.10 -8.14 38.78
CA ARG A 440 -2.00 -8.12 37.79
C ARG A 440 -2.21 -6.96 36.81
N VAL A 441 -2.16 -5.77 37.38
CA VAL A 441 -2.09 -4.47 36.71
C VAL A 441 -0.84 -4.52 35.82
N LEU A 442 -1.04 -4.65 34.50
CA LEU A 442 -0.01 -4.47 33.44
C LEU A 442 1.06 -3.46 33.90
N ALA A 443 2.19 -3.98 34.36
CA ALA A 443 3.19 -3.16 35.02
C ALA A 443 3.77 -2.17 34.01
N GLN A 444 4.08 -0.95 34.46
CA GLN A 444 4.70 0.08 33.62
C GLN A 444 5.93 -0.46 32.87
N ARG A 445 6.76 -1.27 33.54
CA ARG A 445 7.92 -1.95 32.92
C ARG A 445 7.55 -2.82 31.72
N HIS A 446 6.46 -3.58 31.79
CA HIS A 446 6.00 -4.39 30.65
C HIS A 446 5.59 -3.51 29.46
N VAL A 447 4.95 -2.37 29.72
CA VAL A 447 4.62 -1.39 28.67
C VAL A 447 5.88 -0.77 28.09
N GLU A 448 6.87 -0.43 28.92
CA GLU A 448 8.18 0.07 28.47
C GLU A 448 8.91 -0.96 27.59
N HIS A 449 8.98 -2.24 28.01
CA HIS A 449 9.57 -3.32 27.21
C HIS A 449 8.82 -3.55 25.90
N LEU A 450 7.49 -3.54 25.92
CA LEU A 450 6.68 -3.67 24.72
C LEU A 450 6.92 -2.51 23.75
N LEU A 451 6.90 -1.26 24.24
CA LEU A 451 7.16 -0.09 23.42
C LEU A 451 8.59 -0.10 22.86
N ALA A 452 9.58 -0.52 23.64
CA ALA A 452 10.95 -0.67 23.19
C ALA A 452 11.10 -1.76 22.12
N ALA A 453 10.44 -2.92 22.29
CA ALA A 453 10.44 -3.99 21.31
C ALA A 453 9.75 -3.57 20.00
N LEU A 454 8.59 -2.90 20.10
CA LEU A 454 7.89 -2.34 18.94
C LEU A 454 8.70 -1.26 18.24
N ALA A 455 9.40 -0.40 19.00
CA ALA A 455 10.32 0.60 18.45
C ALA A 455 11.48 -0.06 17.70
N ALA A 456 12.18 -1.00 18.33
CA ALA A 456 13.27 -1.74 17.70
C ALA A 456 12.80 -2.46 16.41
N GLY A 457 11.64 -3.10 16.45
CA GLY A 457 11.03 -3.73 15.27
C GLY A 457 10.69 -2.72 14.17
N ALA A 458 10.05 -1.60 14.50
CA ALA A 458 9.72 -0.55 13.53
C ALA A 458 10.97 0.06 12.90
N LEU A 459 12.02 0.29 13.69
CA LEU A 459 13.32 0.80 13.22
C LEU A 459 14.01 -0.21 12.29
N ALA A 460 14.03 -1.49 12.64
CA ALA A 460 14.59 -2.55 11.79
C ALA A 460 13.82 -2.66 10.46
N LEU A 461 12.49 -2.57 10.49
CA LEU A 461 11.66 -2.59 9.28
C LEU A 461 11.86 -1.33 8.41
N LEU A 462 11.99 -0.15 9.01
CA LEU A 462 12.32 1.08 8.28
C LEU A 462 13.73 0.99 7.65
N ALA A 463 14.71 0.48 8.39
CA ALA A 463 16.05 0.24 7.85
C ALA A 463 16.00 -0.77 6.68
N ALA A 464 15.20 -1.84 6.81
CA ALA A 464 14.99 -2.79 5.72
C ALA A 464 14.34 -2.12 4.50
N GLN A 465 13.41 -1.17 4.70
CA GLN A 465 12.83 -0.39 3.61
C GLN A 465 13.86 0.51 2.92
N VAL A 466 14.72 1.18 3.69
CA VAL A 466 15.79 2.01 3.13
C VAL A 466 16.81 1.18 2.34
N LEU A 467 17.11 -0.04 2.78
CA LEU A 467 18.12 -0.91 2.19
C LEU A 467 17.61 -1.75 1.00
N TRP A 468 16.36 -2.21 1.04
CA TRP A 468 15.81 -3.19 0.09
C TRP A 468 14.42 -2.83 -0.45
N GLY A 469 13.77 -1.79 0.08
CA GLY A 469 12.40 -1.42 -0.28
C GLY A 469 12.31 -0.36 -1.38
N ASP A 470 11.07 -0.06 -1.74
CA ASP A 470 10.68 1.04 -2.63
C ASP A 470 9.57 1.90 -1.99
N GLU A 471 8.88 2.73 -2.79
CA GLU A 471 7.74 3.56 -2.38
C GLU A 471 6.58 2.73 -1.78
N THR A 472 6.44 1.48 -2.20
CA THR A 472 5.43 0.54 -1.69
C THR A 472 5.90 -0.24 -0.47
N GLY A 473 7.16 -0.06 -0.06
CA GLY A 473 7.78 -0.62 1.13
C GLY A 473 8.62 -1.87 0.84
N VAL A 474 8.58 -2.86 1.75
CA VAL A 474 9.30 -4.13 1.61
C VAL A 474 8.25 -5.25 1.52
N PHE A 475 8.22 -5.98 0.41
CA PHE A 475 7.23 -7.04 0.17
C PHE A 475 5.76 -6.57 0.27
N ASP A 476 5.43 -5.40 -0.29
CA ASP A 476 4.12 -4.72 -0.21
C ASP A 476 3.66 -4.32 1.21
N LEU A 477 4.57 -4.34 2.18
CA LEU A 477 4.34 -3.86 3.54
C LEU A 477 5.04 -2.53 3.68
N GLN A 478 4.33 -1.52 4.19
CA GLN A 478 4.89 -0.20 4.47
C GLN A 478 5.16 -0.06 5.98
N PRO A 479 6.41 -0.27 6.44
CA PRO A 479 6.83 -0.10 7.83
C PRO A 479 6.40 1.21 8.46
N VAL A 480 6.33 2.28 7.66
CA VAL A 480 5.96 3.63 8.12
C VAL A 480 4.61 3.68 8.84
N GLU A 481 3.65 2.80 8.50
CA GLU A 481 2.33 2.78 9.14
C GLU A 481 2.40 2.24 10.59
N LEU A 482 3.16 1.16 10.81
CA LEU A 482 3.46 0.66 12.15
C LEU A 482 4.24 1.70 12.95
N ALA A 483 5.20 2.33 12.28
CA ALA A 483 6.06 3.34 12.85
C ALA A 483 5.20 4.48 13.45
N LYS A 484 4.23 5.04 12.70
CA LYS A 484 3.33 6.13 13.18
C LYS A 484 2.64 5.76 14.50
N LEU A 485 2.14 4.53 14.61
CA LEU A 485 1.49 4.04 15.83
C LEU A 485 2.48 3.94 17.00
N VAL A 486 3.69 3.44 16.76
CA VAL A 486 4.74 3.31 17.78
C VAL A 486 5.21 4.68 18.28
N LEU A 487 5.38 5.66 17.39
CA LEU A 487 5.69 7.04 17.75
C LEU A 487 4.59 7.65 18.63
N ALA A 488 3.32 7.47 18.27
CA ALA A 488 2.21 7.92 19.09
C ALA A 488 2.24 7.26 20.48
N GLY A 489 2.54 5.95 20.56
CA GLY A 489 2.69 5.21 21.82
C GLY A 489 3.84 5.70 22.71
N LEU A 490 5.04 5.85 22.16
CA LEU A 490 6.22 6.34 22.87
C LEU A 490 6.02 7.76 23.37
N THR A 491 5.52 8.65 22.52
CA THR A 491 5.27 10.06 22.87
C THR A 491 4.19 10.15 23.95
N ALA A 492 3.09 9.40 23.81
CA ALA A 492 2.05 9.33 24.81
C ALA A 492 2.58 8.85 26.17
N HIS A 493 3.47 7.84 26.16
CA HIS A 493 4.10 7.36 27.37
C HIS A 493 4.99 8.42 28.03
N CYS A 494 5.83 9.10 27.26
CA CYS A 494 6.71 10.16 27.76
C CYS A 494 5.92 11.33 28.38
N LEU A 495 4.87 11.79 27.69
CA LEU A 495 4.02 12.87 28.18
C LEU A 495 3.23 12.47 29.42
N ALA A 496 2.74 11.23 29.48
CA ALA A 496 2.07 10.69 30.66
C ALA A 496 2.98 10.66 31.89
N LEU A 497 4.26 10.29 31.72
CA LEU A 497 5.27 10.34 32.78
C LEU A 497 5.56 11.79 33.21
N ARG A 498 5.74 12.71 32.25
CA ARG A 498 6.04 14.12 32.54
C ARG A 498 4.95 14.80 33.36
N LEU A 499 3.67 14.56 33.04
CA LEU A 499 2.56 15.11 33.83
C LEU A 499 2.42 14.45 35.21
N GLY A 500 2.90 13.21 35.37
CA GLY A 500 3.00 12.59 36.69
C GLY A 500 4.05 13.25 37.58
N TRP A 501 5.12 13.78 37.00
CA TRP A 501 6.19 14.47 37.75
C TRP A 501 5.70 15.79 38.38
N SER A 502 4.84 16.53 37.70
CA SER A 502 4.30 17.81 38.19
C SER A 502 3.18 17.67 39.23
N ALA A 503 2.51 16.52 39.31
CA ALA A 503 1.33 16.33 40.17
C ALA A 503 1.67 15.81 41.58
N ASP A 504 2.68 14.94 41.72
CA ASP A 504 2.95 14.21 42.98
C ASP A 504 4.26 14.60 43.68
N GLY A 505 4.96 15.66 43.24
CA GLY A 505 6.19 16.15 43.89
C GLY A 505 7.33 15.12 43.93
N ALA A 506 8.19 15.12 42.91
CA ALA A 506 9.62 14.73 42.89
C ALA A 506 10.20 13.56 43.76
N THR A 507 9.42 12.62 44.30
CA THR A 507 9.90 11.63 45.30
C THR A 507 10.45 10.32 44.74
N ARG A 508 10.57 10.14 43.41
CA ARG A 508 11.12 8.90 42.82
C ARG A 508 12.40 9.15 42.01
N PRO A 509 13.58 8.75 42.52
CA PRO A 509 14.82 8.79 41.76
C PRO A 509 14.72 7.96 40.47
N GLY A 510 15.32 8.45 39.38
CA GLY A 510 15.42 7.74 38.10
C GLY A 510 14.35 8.05 37.04
N LEU A 511 13.30 8.82 37.36
CA LEU A 511 12.29 9.24 36.36
C LEU A 511 12.85 10.20 35.30
N GLY A 512 13.75 11.13 35.67
CA GLY A 512 14.41 12.04 34.73
C GLY A 512 15.30 11.32 33.73
N ALA A 513 16.09 10.36 34.20
CA ALA A 513 16.90 9.49 33.34
C ALA A 513 16.01 8.66 32.40
N ARG A 514 14.89 8.09 32.89
CA ARG A 514 13.96 7.33 32.04
C ARG A 514 13.30 8.18 30.96
N TRP A 515 12.91 9.42 31.26
CA TRP A 515 12.39 10.35 30.26
C TRP A 515 13.44 10.68 29.18
N LEU A 516 14.68 10.92 29.58
CA LEU A 516 15.79 11.17 28.64
C LEU A 516 16.07 9.94 27.76
N HIS A 517 16.08 8.74 28.34
CA HIS A 517 16.26 7.48 27.60
C HIS A 517 15.12 7.19 26.62
N LEU A 518 13.91 7.70 26.86
CA LEU A 518 12.75 7.53 25.98
C LEU A 518 12.58 8.66 24.96
N LEU A 519 13.23 9.81 25.18
CA LEU A 519 13.33 10.89 24.20
C LEU A 519 14.18 10.48 22.99
N ALA A 520 15.24 9.70 23.23
CA ALA A 520 16.13 9.21 22.17
C ALA A 520 15.40 8.37 21.09
N PRO A 521 14.52 7.40 21.42
CA PRO A 521 13.65 6.74 20.44
C PRO A 521 12.74 7.69 19.66
N ALA A 522 12.17 8.72 20.28
CA ALA A 522 11.31 9.69 19.59
C ALA A 522 12.11 10.57 18.60
N LEU A 523 13.31 10.99 18.99
CA LEU A 523 14.23 11.74 18.13
C LEU A 523 14.78 10.88 17.00
N LEU A 524 15.16 9.64 17.29
CA LEU A 524 15.58 8.65 16.30
C LEU A 524 14.45 8.33 15.32
N PHE A 525 13.22 8.25 15.82
CA PHE A 525 12.03 8.03 15.03
C PHE A 525 11.72 9.23 14.12
N LEU A 526 11.79 10.46 14.63
CA LEU A 526 11.65 11.68 13.83
C LEU A 526 12.74 11.76 12.75
N SER A 527 13.96 11.33 13.08
CA SER A 527 15.09 11.31 12.15
C SER A 527 14.92 10.26 11.06
N LEU A 528 14.43 9.07 11.40
CA LEU A 528 14.20 7.99 10.43
C LEU A 528 12.92 8.17 9.64
N LEU A 529 11.92 8.83 10.21
CA LEU A 529 10.76 9.27 9.46
C LEU A 529 11.21 10.37 8.49
N ALA A 530 11.94 11.40 8.92
CA ALA A 530 12.50 12.40 7.99
C ALA A 530 13.36 11.74 6.88
N LEU A 531 14.19 10.76 7.21
CA LEU A 531 15.03 10.05 6.25
C LEU A 531 14.22 9.18 5.27
N ALA A 532 13.26 8.41 5.77
CA ALA A 532 12.36 7.60 4.94
C ALA A 532 11.49 8.46 4.02
N LEU A 533 11.24 9.72 4.38
CA LEU A 533 10.40 10.65 3.64
C LEU A 533 11.16 11.47 2.60
N VAL A 534 12.43 11.77 2.86
CA VAL A 534 13.36 12.26 1.82
C VAL A 534 13.57 11.21 0.73
N GLN A 535 13.39 9.92 1.03
CA GLN A 535 13.45 8.84 0.04
C GLN A 535 12.22 8.69 -0.86
N VAL A 536 11.05 9.24 -0.46
CA VAL A 536 9.75 8.95 -1.10
C VAL A 536 9.27 10.09 -2.03
N ASP A 537 10.07 11.13 -2.23
CA ASP A 537 9.74 12.26 -3.12
C ASP A 537 8.36 12.92 -2.81
N ASP A 538 7.81 12.81 -1.58
CA ASP A 538 6.49 13.31 -1.18
C ASP A 538 6.54 14.10 0.15
N TYR A 539 5.87 15.25 0.21
CA TYR A 539 5.77 16.11 1.40
C TYR A 539 4.75 15.62 2.43
N SER A 540 3.84 14.76 1.98
CA SER A 540 2.71 14.31 2.77
C SER A 540 3.08 13.92 4.20
N PRO A 541 4.21 13.24 4.47
CA PRO A 541 4.41 12.76 5.81
C PRO A 541 5.18 13.76 6.71
N LEU A 542 5.81 14.79 6.13
CA LEU A 542 6.22 15.99 6.87
C LEU A 542 4.97 16.75 7.37
N ILE A 543 3.94 16.86 6.52
CA ILE A 543 2.68 17.48 6.91
C ILE A 543 1.98 16.63 7.98
N LEU A 544 1.93 15.30 7.82
CA LEU A 544 1.38 14.41 8.85
C LEU A 544 2.12 14.55 10.19
N LEU A 545 3.45 14.64 10.16
CA LEU A 545 4.26 14.86 11.35
C LEU A 545 3.98 16.21 12.00
N LEU A 546 3.87 17.27 11.21
CA LEU A 546 3.57 18.61 11.70
C LEU A 546 2.20 18.66 12.39
N LEU A 547 1.17 18.11 11.73
CA LEU A 547 -0.19 18.02 12.28
C LEU A 547 -0.22 17.19 13.57
N TRP A 548 0.46 16.04 13.56
CA TRP A 548 0.58 15.20 14.74
C TRP A 548 1.31 15.91 15.90
N ALA A 549 2.47 16.50 15.64
CA ALA A 549 3.27 17.19 16.65
C ALA A 549 2.51 18.39 17.23
N GLY A 550 1.85 19.19 16.38
CA GLY A 550 1.00 20.30 16.80
C GLY A 550 -0.17 19.84 17.67
N ALA A 551 -0.87 18.77 17.30
CA ALA A 551 -1.96 18.21 18.09
C ALA A 551 -1.49 17.66 19.44
N MET A 552 -0.35 16.96 19.48
CA MET A 552 0.24 16.46 20.71
C MET A 552 0.72 17.59 21.63
N ALA A 553 1.33 18.64 21.07
CA ALA A 553 1.74 19.83 21.81
C ALA A 553 0.54 20.57 22.40
N LEU A 554 -0.55 20.72 21.62
CA LEU A 554 -1.79 21.32 22.08
C LEU A 554 -2.42 20.50 23.20
N ALA A 555 -2.53 19.18 23.02
CA ALA A 555 -3.05 18.28 24.04
C ALA A 555 -2.24 18.34 25.35
N TYR A 556 -0.91 18.41 25.23
CA TYR A 556 -0.03 18.57 26.39
C TYR A 556 -0.22 19.93 27.07
N ALA A 557 -0.28 21.03 26.31
CA ALA A 557 -0.50 22.36 26.84
C ALA A 557 -1.82 22.45 27.61
N LEU A 558 -2.90 21.90 27.06
CA LEU A 558 -4.20 21.80 27.72
C LEU A 558 -4.15 20.96 29.00
N ALA A 559 -3.53 19.78 28.93
CA ALA A 559 -3.40 18.89 30.09
C ALA A 559 -2.50 19.47 31.20
N ALA A 560 -1.53 20.33 30.84
CA ALA A 560 -0.64 21.03 31.77
C ALA A 560 -1.20 22.39 32.26
N GLY A 561 -2.41 22.78 31.83
CA GLY A 561 -3.02 24.07 32.20
C GLY A 561 -2.39 25.31 31.54
N ARG A 562 -1.55 25.15 30.51
CA ARG A 562 -0.83 26.22 29.81
C ARG A 562 -1.69 26.87 28.71
N ARG A 563 -2.66 27.68 29.13
CA ARG A 563 -3.67 28.29 28.25
C ARG A 563 -3.07 29.16 27.12
N TRP A 564 -2.04 29.96 27.41
CA TRP A 564 -1.39 30.79 26.41
C TRP A 564 -0.66 29.98 25.34
N SER A 565 0.06 28.92 25.73
CA SER A 565 0.70 28.01 24.77
C SER A 565 -0.34 27.30 23.91
N ALA A 566 -1.47 26.89 24.50
CA ALA A 566 -2.57 26.31 23.74
C ALA A 566 -3.19 27.30 22.75
N ALA A 567 -3.42 28.55 23.17
CA ALA A 567 -3.92 29.63 22.32
C ALA A 567 -2.96 29.92 21.16
N LEU A 568 -1.66 30.06 21.43
CA LEU A 568 -0.64 30.26 20.40
C LEU A 568 -0.62 29.12 19.37
N LEU A 569 -0.63 27.86 19.83
CA LEU A 569 -0.65 26.69 18.94
C LEU A 569 -1.92 26.65 18.07
N ALA A 570 -3.07 27.00 18.65
CA ALA A 570 -4.32 27.12 17.90
C ALA A 570 -4.26 28.25 16.86
N SER A 571 -3.71 29.42 17.23
CA SER A 571 -3.51 30.54 16.31
C SER A 571 -2.56 30.19 15.16
N VAL A 572 -1.46 29.48 15.44
CA VAL A 572 -0.54 28.99 14.40
C VAL A 572 -1.23 28.00 13.47
N ALA A 573 -2.04 27.10 13.99
CA ALA A 573 -2.81 26.17 13.16
C ALA A 573 -3.80 26.91 12.23
N LEU A 574 -4.52 27.90 12.76
CA LEU A 574 -5.44 28.74 11.98
C LEU A 574 -4.69 29.56 10.90
N ALA A 575 -3.55 30.15 11.25
CA ALA A 575 -2.71 30.87 10.30
C ALA A 575 -2.17 29.94 9.20
N GLY A 576 -1.77 28.71 9.55
CA GLY A 576 -1.37 27.70 8.58
C GLY A 576 -2.48 27.31 7.61
N SER A 577 -3.73 27.21 8.08
CA SER A 577 -4.89 26.98 7.20
C SER A 577 -5.13 28.15 6.24
N ALA A 578 -4.91 29.40 6.69
CA ALA A 578 -5.02 30.59 5.84
C ALA A 578 -3.90 30.71 4.79
N ALA A 579 -2.77 30.02 4.97
CA ALA A 579 -1.68 30.02 3.99
C ALA A 579 -2.06 29.36 2.66
N VAL A 580 -2.97 28.37 2.68
CA VAL A 580 -3.42 27.67 1.47
C VAL A 580 -4.12 28.60 0.48
N PRO A 581 -5.21 29.32 0.85
CA PRO A 581 -5.82 30.29 -0.06
C PRO A 581 -4.87 31.45 -0.41
N ALA A 582 -3.97 31.84 0.49
CA ALA A 582 -2.96 32.86 0.19
C ALA A 582 -1.97 32.41 -0.90
N LEU A 583 -1.54 31.14 -0.89
CA LEU A 583 -0.71 30.55 -1.95
C LEU A 583 -1.46 30.48 -3.28
N HIS A 584 -2.75 30.11 -3.25
CA HIS A 584 -3.60 30.16 -4.44
C HIS A 584 -3.69 31.57 -5.04
N ALA A 585 -3.89 32.58 -4.19
CA ALA A 585 -3.95 33.98 -4.62
C ALA A 585 -2.59 34.51 -5.14
N ALA A 586 -1.47 33.97 -4.65
CA ALA A 586 -0.14 34.39 -5.07
C ALA A 586 0.25 33.89 -6.48
N GLY A 587 -0.36 32.80 -6.95
CA GLY A 587 -0.11 32.23 -8.29
C GLY A 587 1.18 31.41 -8.40
N ALA A 588 1.26 30.58 -9.45
CA ALA A 588 2.36 29.63 -9.65
C ALA A 588 3.73 30.29 -9.96
N GLU A 589 3.72 31.47 -10.59
CA GLU A 589 4.94 32.14 -11.09
C GLU A 589 5.88 32.63 -9.98
N ARG A 590 5.38 32.78 -8.75
CA ARG A 590 6.16 33.25 -7.60
C ARG A 590 6.92 32.14 -6.88
N LEU A 591 6.73 30.89 -7.28
CA LEU A 591 7.37 29.74 -6.66
C LEU A 591 8.67 29.38 -7.39
N PRO A 592 9.78 29.12 -6.68
CA PRO A 592 11.05 28.77 -7.30
C PRO A 592 10.94 27.46 -8.09
N ALA A 593 11.47 27.47 -9.33
CA ALA A 593 11.62 26.29 -10.17
C ALA A 593 12.62 25.32 -9.54
N SER A 594 12.09 24.44 -8.71
CA SER A 594 12.80 23.39 -8.00
C SER A 594 11.92 22.15 -8.06
N PHE A 595 12.50 20.95 -7.95
CA PHE A 595 11.74 19.69 -7.91
C PHE A 595 10.52 19.75 -6.97
N TYR A 596 10.72 20.45 -5.88
CA TYR A 596 9.78 20.69 -4.80
C TYR A 596 8.76 21.80 -5.09
N GLY A 597 9.13 22.83 -5.84
CA GLY A 597 8.25 23.87 -6.36
C GLY A 597 7.36 23.39 -7.50
N ASP A 598 7.83 22.46 -8.33
CA ASP A 598 7.11 21.95 -9.51
C ASP A 598 5.76 21.33 -9.13
N ARG A 599 5.67 20.58 -8.03
CA ARG A 599 4.38 20.02 -7.56
C ARG A 599 3.37 21.09 -7.17
N PHE A 600 3.82 22.18 -6.57
CA PHE A 600 2.96 23.31 -6.23
C PHE A 600 2.59 24.12 -7.48
N GLN A 601 3.51 24.27 -8.44
CA GLN A 601 3.20 24.90 -9.73
C GLN A 601 2.15 24.09 -10.52
N VAL A 602 2.32 22.76 -10.60
CA VAL A 602 1.34 21.84 -11.22
C VAL A 602 -0.01 21.90 -10.52
N TRP A 603 -0.04 21.99 -9.18
CA TRP A 603 -1.29 22.12 -8.43
C TRP A 603 -1.98 23.47 -8.66
N LEU A 604 -1.24 24.57 -8.68
CA LEU A 604 -1.77 25.92 -8.89
C LEU A 604 -2.21 26.16 -10.34
N ALA A 605 -1.55 25.53 -11.32
CA ALA A 605 -1.80 25.72 -12.73
C ALA A 605 -1.72 24.40 -13.53
N PRO A 606 -2.59 23.40 -13.25
CA PRO A 606 -2.48 22.05 -13.83
C PRO A 606 -2.60 22.02 -15.35
N GLY A 607 -3.31 22.98 -15.96
CA GLY A 607 -3.42 23.11 -17.42
C GLY A 607 -2.11 23.47 -18.12
N LEU A 608 -1.16 24.09 -17.43
CA LEU A 608 0.16 24.42 -17.97
C LEU A 608 1.12 23.22 -17.98
N HIS A 609 0.71 22.12 -17.34
CA HIS A 609 1.53 20.93 -17.16
C HIS A 609 0.83 19.68 -17.74
N PRO A 610 0.91 19.46 -19.07
CA PRO A 610 0.04 18.52 -19.79
C PRO A 610 0.20 17.04 -19.37
N HIS A 611 1.35 16.66 -18.82
CA HIS A 611 1.59 15.28 -18.38
C HIS A 611 1.38 15.06 -16.88
N THR A 612 1.74 16.02 -16.04
CA THR A 612 1.68 15.89 -14.57
C THR A 612 0.39 16.45 -13.98
N GLY A 613 -0.22 17.47 -14.60
CA GLY A 613 -1.50 18.06 -14.18
C GLY A 613 -2.74 17.29 -14.64
N GLN A 614 -2.60 16.36 -15.60
CA GLN A 614 -3.71 15.61 -16.19
C GLN A 614 -4.51 14.81 -15.14
N GLN A 615 -3.84 14.23 -14.15
CA GLN A 615 -4.50 13.45 -13.09
C GLN A 615 -5.46 14.33 -12.26
N LEU A 616 -5.03 15.53 -11.90
CA LEU A 616 -5.85 16.48 -11.14
C LEU A 616 -7.07 16.94 -11.95
N LEU A 617 -6.87 17.23 -13.25
CA LEU A 617 -7.95 17.62 -14.17
C LEU A 617 -8.97 16.49 -14.38
N GLN A 618 -8.51 15.25 -14.56
CA GLN A 618 -9.37 14.08 -14.69
C GLN A 618 -10.14 13.79 -13.41
N GLY A 619 -9.50 13.89 -12.24
CA GLY A 619 -10.14 13.75 -10.94
C GLY A 619 -11.24 14.79 -10.71
N GLY A 620 -10.94 16.07 -11.01
CA GLY A 620 -11.94 17.15 -10.94
C GLY A 620 -13.12 16.94 -11.89
N SER A 621 -12.85 16.53 -13.14
CA SER A 621 -13.91 16.21 -14.12
C SER A 621 -14.80 15.06 -13.64
N ALA A 622 -14.22 14.01 -13.06
CA ALA A 622 -14.97 12.88 -12.52
C ALA A 622 -15.89 13.30 -11.36
N ILE A 623 -15.42 14.17 -10.46
CA ILE A 623 -16.24 14.71 -9.36
C ILE A 623 -17.43 15.51 -9.92
N VAL A 624 -17.19 16.39 -10.90
CA VAL A 624 -18.25 17.19 -11.53
C VAL A 624 -19.31 16.29 -12.19
N GLN A 625 -18.88 15.24 -12.88
CA GLN A 625 -19.79 14.26 -13.51
C GLN A 625 -20.68 13.51 -12.50
N GLY A 626 -20.22 13.34 -11.26
CA GLY A 626 -21.00 12.68 -10.21
C GLY A 626 -22.21 13.47 -9.72
N GLY A 627 -22.23 14.80 -9.85
CA GLY A 627 -23.33 15.64 -9.37
C GLY A 627 -23.70 15.40 -7.90
N TRP A 628 -24.97 15.60 -7.54
CA TRP A 628 -25.46 15.41 -6.16
C TRP A 628 -25.64 13.94 -5.76
N LEU A 629 -26.12 13.11 -6.70
CA LEU A 629 -26.61 11.76 -6.44
C LEU A 629 -25.82 10.68 -7.19
N GLY A 630 -24.65 11.00 -7.73
CA GLY A 630 -23.84 10.07 -8.53
C GLY A 630 -24.26 10.07 -10.00
N THR A 631 -23.43 9.48 -10.85
CA THR A 631 -23.68 9.39 -12.31
C THR A 631 -24.97 8.67 -12.69
N ASP A 632 -25.56 7.87 -11.79
CA ASP A 632 -26.82 7.17 -12.03
C ASP A 632 -28.04 7.83 -11.38
N GLY A 633 -27.83 8.98 -10.70
CA GLY A 633 -28.86 9.73 -10.00
C GLY A 633 -29.43 9.04 -8.75
N MET A 634 -28.85 7.92 -8.30
CA MET A 634 -29.37 7.11 -7.18
C MET A 634 -28.25 6.57 -6.28
N LEU A 635 -27.26 7.40 -5.97
CA LEU A 635 -26.10 7.09 -5.14
C LEU A 635 -25.36 5.82 -5.60
N GLY A 636 -25.29 5.58 -6.91
CA GLY A 636 -24.63 4.40 -7.48
C GLY A 636 -25.46 3.10 -7.38
N LEU A 637 -26.68 3.12 -6.83
CA LEU A 637 -27.48 1.91 -6.62
C LEU A 637 -27.99 1.28 -7.92
N ARG A 638 -28.32 2.09 -8.95
CA ARG A 638 -28.81 1.57 -10.24
C ARG A 638 -27.71 0.85 -10.98
N THR A 639 -26.50 1.38 -10.88
CA THR A 639 -25.30 0.90 -11.57
C THR A 639 -24.44 -0.04 -10.73
N LEU A 640 -24.82 -0.31 -9.48
CA LEU A 640 -24.08 -1.19 -8.58
C LEU A 640 -23.82 -2.57 -9.20
N GLY A 641 -22.55 -2.99 -9.19
CA GLY A 641 -22.07 -4.23 -9.81
C GLY A 641 -21.84 -4.14 -11.32
N THR A 642 -22.19 -3.03 -11.97
CA THR A 642 -21.95 -2.80 -13.41
C THR A 642 -20.70 -1.97 -13.65
N GLY A 643 -20.27 -1.83 -14.92
CA GLY A 643 -19.06 -1.12 -15.29
C GLY A 643 -18.98 0.31 -14.71
N ALA A 644 -17.87 0.63 -14.06
CA ALA A 644 -17.65 1.96 -13.46
C ALA A 644 -17.30 3.04 -14.52
N GLY A 645 -17.14 2.65 -15.79
CA GLY A 645 -16.94 3.58 -16.91
C GLY A 645 -15.52 4.14 -17.00
N ALA A 646 -15.38 5.29 -17.65
CA ALA A 646 -14.08 5.90 -17.99
C ALA A 646 -13.29 6.38 -16.77
N VAL A 647 -13.93 6.61 -15.61
CA VAL A 647 -13.26 7.06 -14.38
C VAL A 647 -12.19 6.07 -13.89
N LEU A 648 -12.30 4.77 -14.23
CA LEU A 648 -11.26 3.79 -13.90
C LEU A 648 -9.95 4.00 -14.66
N ALA A 649 -9.93 4.84 -15.70
CA ALA A 649 -8.71 5.23 -16.38
C ALA A 649 -7.90 6.26 -15.59
N LEU A 650 -8.47 6.87 -14.53
CA LEU A 650 -7.76 7.78 -13.66
C LEU A 650 -6.59 7.05 -12.97
N PRO A 651 -5.35 7.53 -13.10
CA PRO A 651 -4.21 6.89 -12.44
C PRO A 651 -4.37 6.87 -10.92
N ALA A 652 -3.97 5.76 -10.29
CA ALA A 652 -4.08 5.55 -8.84
C ALA A 652 -5.50 5.73 -8.25
N VAL A 653 -6.55 5.51 -9.06
CA VAL A 653 -7.96 5.63 -8.63
C VAL A 653 -8.36 4.72 -7.47
N GLN A 654 -7.69 3.58 -7.30
CA GLN A 654 -7.94 2.69 -6.15
C GLN A 654 -7.33 3.19 -4.82
N ASP A 655 -6.38 4.13 -4.90
CA ASP A 655 -5.57 4.60 -3.79
C ASP A 655 -5.80 6.12 -3.60
N ASP A 656 -4.96 6.96 -4.19
CA ASP A 656 -4.95 8.41 -3.98
C ASP A 656 -6.24 9.08 -4.46
N PHE A 657 -6.81 8.61 -5.57
CA PHE A 657 -8.02 9.18 -6.18
C PHE A 657 -9.30 8.37 -5.90
N ALA A 658 -9.28 7.50 -4.88
CA ALA A 658 -10.48 6.79 -4.44
C ALA A 658 -11.64 7.73 -4.04
N PRO A 659 -11.40 8.91 -3.43
CA PRO A 659 -12.48 9.87 -3.16
C PRO A 659 -13.12 10.44 -4.44
N ALA A 660 -12.33 10.74 -5.48
CA ALA A 660 -12.87 11.19 -6.78
C ALA A 660 -13.74 10.11 -7.43
N LEU A 661 -13.31 8.83 -7.40
CA LEU A 661 -14.13 7.70 -7.83
C LEU A 661 -15.43 7.61 -7.03
N PHE A 662 -15.34 7.74 -5.70
CA PHE A 662 -16.49 7.65 -4.82
C PHE A 662 -17.50 8.76 -5.06
N LEU A 663 -17.05 10.01 -5.26
CA LEU A 663 -17.89 11.15 -5.61
C LEU A 663 -18.50 11.01 -7.01
N HIS A 664 -17.73 10.53 -7.99
CA HIS A 664 -18.27 10.21 -9.31
C HIS A 664 -19.43 9.20 -9.20
N ARG A 665 -19.22 8.13 -8.42
CA ARG A 665 -20.18 7.02 -8.31
C ARG A 665 -21.40 7.33 -7.46
N HIS A 666 -21.20 7.98 -6.31
CA HIS A 666 -22.23 8.16 -5.28
C HIS A 666 -22.66 9.63 -5.10
N GLY A 667 -22.04 10.56 -5.83
CA GLY A 667 -22.35 11.98 -5.78
C GLY A 667 -21.89 12.67 -4.50
N LEU A 668 -22.15 13.98 -4.45
CA LEU A 668 -21.84 14.82 -3.30
C LEU A 668 -22.54 14.34 -2.02
N LEU A 669 -23.80 13.89 -2.08
CA LEU A 669 -24.51 13.38 -0.90
C LEU A 669 -23.81 12.15 -0.31
N GLY A 670 -23.39 11.21 -1.16
CA GLY A 670 -22.57 10.07 -0.72
C GLY A 670 -21.27 10.53 -0.07
N GLY A 671 -20.57 11.48 -0.69
CA GLY A 671 -19.35 12.08 -0.16
C GLY A 671 -19.53 12.74 1.21
N LEU A 672 -20.62 13.48 1.41
CA LEU A 672 -20.97 14.11 2.70
C LEU A 672 -21.27 13.06 3.78
N LEU A 673 -21.99 11.98 3.44
CA LEU A 673 -22.25 10.88 4.37
C LEU A 673 -20.95 10.18 4.79
N LEU A 674 -20.04 9.93 3.84
CA LEU A 674 -18.72 9.38 4.10
C LEU A 674 -17.92 10.31 5.03
N TRP A 675 -17.89 11.60 4.71
CA TRP A 675 -17.20 12.61 5.51
C TRP A 675 -17.77 12.70 6.93
N CYS A 676 -19.10 12.68 7.10
CA CYS A 676 -19.76 12.67 8.40
C CYS A 676 -19.37 11.43 9.23
N ALA A 677 -19.31 10.26 8.61
CA ALA A 677 -18.86 9.04 9.29
C ALA A 677 -17.37 9.12 9.69
N GLN A 678 -16.51 9.67 8.82
CA GLN A 678 -15.09 9.92 9.14
C GLN A 678 -14.94 10.92 10.29
N ALA A 679 -15.70 12.01 10.28
CA ALA A 679 -15.75 12.99 11.36
C ALA A 679 -16.24 12.36 12.67
N ALA A 680 -17.23 11.45 12.62
CA ALA A 680 -17.70 10.70 13.78
C ALA A 680 -16.62 9.77 14.36
N VAL A 681 -15.76 9.18 13.52
CA VAL A 681 -14.57 8.44 14.00
C VAL A 681 -13.64 9.36 14.77
N LEU A 682 -13.25 10.49 14.19
CA LEU A 682 -12.36 11.45 14.84
C LEU A 682 -12.96 11.97 16.15
N ALA A 683 -14.22 12.40 16.15
CA ALA A 683 -14.93 12.88 17.32
C ALA A 683 -15.02 11.79 18.40
N GLY A 684 -15.25 10.53 18.03
CA GLY A 684 -15.28 9.41 18.97
C GLY A 684 -13.91 9.10 19.58
N LEU A 685 -12.83 9.22 18.81
CA LEU A 685 -11.45 9.03 19.30
C LEU A 685 -11.06 10.17 20.26
N VAL A 686 -11.30 11.42 19.88
CA VAL A 686 -11.05 12.60 20.71
C VAL A 686 -11.92 12.58 21.96
N GLY A 687 -13.21 12.22 21.85
CA GLY A 687 -14.12 12.07 22.98
C GLY A 687 -13.61 11.03 24.00
N ALA A 688 -13.11 9.89 23.50
CA ALA A 688 -12.48 8.88 24.35
C ALA A 688 -11.15 9.35 24.97
N ALA A 689 -10.36 10.14 24.24
CA ALA A 689 -9.14 10.76 24.76
C ALA A 689 -9.45 11.74 25.90
N MET A 690 -10.45 12.61 25.72
CA MET A 690 -10.91 13.55 26.75
C MET A 690 -11.47 12.83 27.98
N ALA A 691 -12.26 11.75 27.78
CA ALA A 691 -12.76 10.95 28.89
C ALA A 691 -11.62 10.31 29.69
N ALA A 692 -10.59 9.81 29.00
CA ALA A 692 -9.39 9.28 29.64
C ALA A 692 -8.60 10.40 30.37
N ALA A 693 -8.48 11.59 29.79
CA ALA A 693 -7.83 12.73 30.45
C ALA A 693 -8.55 13.14 31.74
N ARG A 694 -9.88 13.23 31.73
CA ARG A 694 -10.69 13.50 32.94
C ARG A 694 -10.60 12.38 33.97
N SER A 695 -10.51 11.13 33.53
CA SER A 695 -10.30 9.99 34.44
C SER A 695 -8.92 10.07 35.11
N ALA A 696 -7.91 10.62 34.42
CA ALA A 696 -6.59 10.80 34.99
C ALA A 696 -6.52 11.88 36.07
N THR A 697 -7.35 12.93 35.97
CA THR A 697 -7.38 14.00 36.98
C THR A 697 -8.10 13.58 38.26
N THR A 698 -9.03 12.62 38.17
CA THR A 698 -9.79 12.12 39.33
C THR A 698 -9.22 10.82 39.92
N ALA A 699 -8.20 10.23 39.29
CA ALA A 699 -7.62 8.97 39.72
C ALA A 699 -6.82 9.11 41.02
N ARG A 700 -7.08 8.22 41.98
CA ARG A 700 -6.31 8.13 43.23
C ARG A 700 -5.03 7.32 42.96
N GLY A 701 -3.90 8.02 42.84
CA GLY A 701 -2.57 7.43 42.73
C GLY A 701 -1.97 7.41 41.32
N PHE A 702 -0.65 7.31 41.28
CA PHE A 702 0.16 7.47 40.06
C PHE A 702 -0.19 6.45 38.96
N ARG A 703 -0.34 5.16 39.28
CA ARG A 703 -0.48 4.10 38.26
C ARG A 703 -1.80 4.21 37.47
N PRO A 704 -2.98 4.35 38.11
CA PRO A 704 -4.22 4.61 37.39
C PRO A 704 -4.20 5.93 36.60
N ALA A 705 -3.65 7.00 37.17
CA ALA A 705 -3.52 8.30 36.49
C ALA A 705 -2.61 8.22 35.24
N TRP A 706 -1.45 7.56 35.36
CA TRP A 706 -0.51 7.35 34.25
C TRP A 706 -1.15 6.57 33.10
N ARG A 707 -1.91 5.51 33.38
CA ARG A 707 -2.62 4.73 32.35
C ARG A 707 -3.66 5.54 31.60
N ALA A 708 -4.42 6.33 32.35
CA ALA A 708 -5.45 7.20 31.80
C ALA A 708 -4.82 8.29 30.93
N ARG A 709 -3.70 8.90 31.35
CA ARG A 709 -2.91 9.86 30.53
C ARG A 709 -2.31 9.20 29.29
N LEU A 710 -1.70 8.02 29.42
CA LEU A 710 -1.15 7.26 28.30
C LEU A 710 -2.22 7.02 27.24
N ARG A 711 -3.40 6.54 27.65
CA ARG A 711 -4.53 6.33 26.74
C ARG A 711 -5.02 7.63 26.12
N ALA A 712 -5.11 8.71 26.88
CA ALA A 712 -5.54 10.02 26.38
C ALA A 712 -4.63 10.52 25.25
N PHE A 713 -3.31 10.54 25.49
CA PHE A 713 -2.34 10.99 24.49
C PHE A 713 -2.22 10.04 23.31
N LEU A 714 -2.30 8.73 23.52
CA LEU A 714 -2.23 7.74 22.42
C LEU A 714 -3.42 7.89 21.47
N LEU A 715 -4.64 8.03 22.01
CA LEU A 715 -5.84 8.26 21.21
C LEU A 715 -5.82 9.64 20.52
N CYS A 716 -5.28 10.67 21.18
CA CYS A 716 -5.11 11.99 20.58
C CYS A 716 -4.11 11.96 19.41
N GLY A 717 -2.93 11.37 19.60
CA GLY A 717 -1.93 11.23 18.54
C GLY A 717 -2.41 10.36 17.38
N GLY A 718 -3.09 9.26 17.68
CA GLY A 718 -3.73 8.41 16.65
C GLY A 718 -4.81 9.17 15.87
N ALA A 719 -5.67 9.94 16.56
CA ALA A 719 -6.67 10.78 15.90
C ALA A 719 -6.03 11.88 15.04
N ALA A 720 -4.90 12.46 15.46
CA ALA A 720 -4.19 13.48 14.69
C ALA A 720 -3.60 12.91 13.38
N PHE A 721 -2.97 11.74 13.43
CA PHE A 721 -2.50 11.06 12.21
C PHE A 721 -3.65 10.68 11.28
N LEU A 722 -4.75 10.12 11.82
CA LEU A 722 -5.94 9.80 11.03
C LEU A 722 -6.54 11.06 10.39
N ALA A 723 -6.67 12.16 11.14
CA ALA A 723 -7.15 13.43 10.62
C ALA A 723 -6.24 13.98 9.51
N GLY A 724 -4.91 13.84 9.66
CA GLY A 724 -3.95 14.23 8.63
C GLY A 724 -4.13 13.44 7.33
N HIS A 725 -4.31 12.11 7.41
CA HIS A 725 -4.59 11.27 6.23
C HIS A 725 -5.88 11.70 5.52
N LEU A 726 -6.96 11.90 6.29
CA LEU A 726 -8.24 12.35 5.77
C LEU A 726 -8.15 13.73 5.12
N LEU A 727 -7.44 14.67 5.76
CA LEU A 727 -7.25 16.03 5.27
C LEU A 727 -6.44 16.06 3.98
N LEU A 728 -5.35 15.29 3.91
CA LEU A 728 -4.52 15.22 2.71
C LEU A 728 -5.26 14.54 1.56
N SER A 729 -5.95 13.42 1.82
CA SER A 729 -6.69 12.70 0.77
C SER A 729 -7.86 13.51 0.22
N TRP A 730 -8.71 14.09 1.08
CA TRP A 730 -9.76 15.01 0.64
C TRP A 730 -9.17 16.25 -0.03
N GLY A 731 -8.10 16.82 0.53
CA GLY A 731 -7.47 18.01 0.00
C GLY A 731 -6.89 17.80 -1.40
N THR A 732 -6.25 16.67 -1.68
CA THR A 732 -5.76 16.31 -3.01
C THR A 732 -6.91 16.14 -4.00
N ASN A 733 -7.98 15.42 -3.63
CA ASN A 733 -9.09 15.14 -4.54
C ASN A 733 -9.95 16.38 -4.84
N LEU A 734 -10.06 17.30 -3.87
CA LEU A 734 -10.77 18.58 -4.03
C LEU A 734 -9.86 19.70 -4.54
N ALA A 735 -8.62 19.38 -4.93
CA ALA A 735 -7.61 20.34 -5.38
C ALA A 735 -7.30 21.47 -4.38
N ILE A 736 -7.51 21.26 -3.08
CA ILE A 736 -7.18 22.20 -1.98
C ILE A 736 -5.68 22.14 -1.64
N VAL A 737 -5.03 21.00 -1.85
CA VAL A 737 -3.57 20.84 -1.71
C VAL A 737 -3.03 20.06 -2.91
N PRO A 738 -1.71 20.08 -3.18
CA PRO A 738 -1.15 19.31 -4.28
C PRO A 738 -1.41 17.81 -4.16
N VAL A 739 -1.15 17.06 -5.23
CA VAL A 739 -1.24 15.60 -5.21
C VAL A 739 -0.17 15.03 -4.29
N MET A 740 -0.64 14.37 -3.23
CA MET A 740 0.14 13.84 -2.11
C MET A 740 -0.32 12.38 -1.96
N GLY A 741 0.60 11.40 -2.02
CA GLY A 741 0.30 9.98 -2.23
C GLY A 741 -0.23 9.27 -0.97
N GLN A 742 -1.27 9.83 -0.33
CA GLN A 742 -1.85 9.30 0.90
C GLN A 742 -3.20 8.63 0.63
N PRO A 743 -3.34 7.33 1.01
CA PRO A 743 -4.59 6.62 0.82
C PRO A 743 -5.70 7.16 1.72
N MET A 744 -6.92 7.22 1.21
CA MET A 744 -8.10 7.55 2.01
C MET A 744 -8.37 6.45 3.04
N SER A 745 -8.27 6.78 4.32
CA SER A 745 -8.57 5.85 5.41
C SER A 745 -9.98 5.27 5.27
N PHE A 746 -10.07 3.94 5.37
CA PHE A 746 -11.29 3.11 5.23
C PHE A 746 -11.92 3.02 3.83
N LEU A 747 -11.39 3.70 2.80
CA LEU A 747 -11.93 3.65 1.44
C LEU A 747 -10.93 3.03 0.45
N SER A 748 -9.70 3.54 0.43
CA SER A 748 -8.64 3.16 -0.50
C SER A 748 -8.05 1.78 -0.22
N ALA A 749 -7.34 1.20 -1.20
CA ALA A 749 -6.67 -0.10 -1.08
C ALA A 749 -5.34 -0.07 -0.27
N GLY A 750 -5.28 0.77 0.79
CA GLY A 750 -4.13 0.98 1.66
C GLY A 750 -3.96 -0.12 2.72
N GLY A 751 -3.59 -1.34 2.29
CA GLY A 751 -3.54 -2.52 3.17
C GLY A 751 -2.67 -2.37 4.42
N SER A 752 -1.48 -1.79 4.29
CA SER A 752 -0.56 -1.54 5.41
C SER A 752 -1.15 -0.55 6.43
N HIS A 753 -1.80 0.51 5.95
CA HIS A 753 -2.46 1.51 6.79
C HIS A 753 -3.63 0.90 7.58
N LEU A 754 -4.42 0.03 6.93
CA LEU A 754 -5.49 -0.71 7.61
C LEU A 754 -4.95 -1.62 8.73
N LEU A 755 -3.96 -2.45 8.41
CA LEU A 755 -3.46 -3.50 9.31
C LEU A 755 -2.61 -2.94 10.46
N PHE A 756 -1.69 -2.02 10.17
CA PHE A 756 -0.70 -1.56 11.14
C PHE A 756 -1.07 -0.27 11.87
N PHE A 757 -2.07 0.47 11.38
CA PHE A 757 -2.48 1.74 11.98
C PHE A 757 -3.96 1.74 12.42
N LEU A 758 -4.90 1.59 11.49
CA LEU A 758 -6.34 1.74 11.78
C LEU A 758 -6.88 0.69 12.77
N LEU A 759 -6.69 -0.60 12.48
CA LEU A 759 -7.24 -1.67 13.32
C LEU A 759 -6.62 -1.72 14.73
N PRO A 760 -5.29 -1.55 14.90
CA PRO A 760 -4.70 -1.40 16.23
C PRO A 760 -5.23 -0.18 17.00
N LEU A 761 -5.38 0.99 16.34
CA LEU A 761 -5.93 2.20 16.97
C LEU A 761 -7.38 1.97 17.45
N LEU A 762 -8.21 1.32 16.63
CA LEU A 762 -9.57 0.93 17.01
C LEU A 762 -9.58 -0.10 18.16
N GLY A 763 -8.62 -1.03 18.17
CA GLY A 763 -8.42 -1.98 19.27
C GLY A 763 -8.11 -1.30 20.59
N ILE A 764 -7.22 -0.29 20.57
CA ILE A 764 -6.89 0.56 21.72
C ILE A 764 -8.13 1.37 22.17
N HIS A 765 -8.87 1.94 21.24
CA HIS A 765 -10.11 2.67 21.53
C HIS A 765 -11.17 1.77 22.20
N ALA A 766 -11.35 0.55 21.70
CA ALA A 766 -12.34 -0.43 22.18
C ALA A 766 -11.92 -1.18 23.46
N ALA A 767 -10.71 -0.93 23.98
CA ALA A 767 -10.29 -1.47 25.26
C ALA A 767 -11.13 -0.86 26.40
N PRO A 768 -11.59 -1.63 27.40
CA PRO A 768 -12.36 -1.07 28.51
C PRO A 768 -11.51 -0.05 29.30
N PRO A 769 -12.12 1.05 29.81
CA PRO A 769 -11.44 1.91 30.78
C PRO A 769 -11.13 1.09 32.05
N SER A 770 -10.02 1.38 32.72
CA SER A 770 -9.75 0.81 34.04
C SER A 770 -10.86 1.24 34.97
N LYS A 771 -11.59 0.28 35.57
CA LYS A 771 -12.56 0.60 36.62
C LYS A 771 -11.80 1.32 37.75
N GLN A 772 -12.38 2.42 38.22
CA GLN A 772 -11.94 3.06 39.46
C GLN A 772 -12.31 2.10 40.60
N GLU A 773 -11.32 1.72 41.39
CA GLU A 773 -11.53 1.30 42.78
C GLU A 773 -11.38 2.55 43.67
#